data_AF-A0A365N3S0-F1
#
_entry.id   AF-A0A365N3S0-F1
#
_cell.length_a   1.000
_cell.length_b   1.000
_cell.length_c   1.000
_cell.angle_alpha   90.00
_cell.angle_beta   90.00
_cell.angle_gamma   90.00
#
_symmetry.space_group_name_H-M   'P 1'
#
loop_
_entity.id
_entity.type
_entity.pdbx_description
1 polymer ?
#
loop_
_entity_poly.entity_id
_entity_poly.type
_entity_poly.pdbx_seq_one_letter_code
_entity_poly.pdbx_strand_id
1 'polypeptide(L)'
;MAPPHEYSGQSAPLISQDGQPSTAVGFQQQGTVDWTTVLSGSITFSVDVLSWLSKSGVEAFTIYAARAIFSNVKIGPNGELRLHRALDRLTAFPSFGKVLWFGFGVKHIIWTIQESTEGLNCLGICACLTEGYSTIAAAKIIRELFLLYNPPAELAPALRQWHALVECSGGLLASSEFGLVLHGLTKFCLKDGVSNLRDHGSPKDVALVLKAVFEVSAGRLDHLFLSGGADCAWIAAVAHWLLDLRVEVRDQDDRIIYRPDGTRNNSSPDAQIIISYHQGHSSELLRVSRKHHVIPSGVMLFTTSPLEGVISCGRVSWKSCLVDTFGSPMRLLLGFGARTAGAFLGSAARILLAVMRDGEGQTDLTEIHSWRSDKTPVSESSYGRGFYLLACRLLPELGQNPVLHQEMEEAVNEEYSDAAERFSQSFISLSHSCSCMDCRRGVCVERKPKRDTDFCLLRILSTICALVRVISTINRQENLEVQPTRSGLESLYWIQRETIRNLRDPVYNLIGDSLLGNWPKHTLELAQILFAGRQHGRGSGNDSVVAVSHSGLCFCLNTLMEITSDPQRACVVTIVPGKIEWNNFIYNAVYDQEHEIGFQAEKTGYDALSMTTLTKYDDLVDSSTAGLNAELIIEEVFPENSTISAIYRVSTAQFAARHFLIGAAEIWQSLSYAFTAASCEGKTCKSLNGLQSILVKGEGMDCSFTTSSSDTWGCDE
;
A
#
# COMPACT_ATOMS: atom_id res chain seq x y z
N MET A 1 -84.83 37.60 23.58
CA MET A 1 -84.66 38.36 24.85
C MET A 1 -83.22 38.81 24.92
N ALA A 2 -82.96 40.08 24.62
CA ALA A 2 -81.82 40.84 25.13
C ALA A 2 -82.39 41.82 26.20
N PRO A 3 -81.62 42.58 27.01
CA PRO A 3 -80.15 42.76 27.15
C PRO A 3 -79.78 42.75 28.67
N PRO A 4 -78.90 43.58 29.31
CA PRO A 4 -77.81 44.48 28.84
C PRO A 4 -76.52 44.56 29.74
N HIS A 5 -75.50 45.27 29.20
CA HIS A 5 -74.69 46.37 29.82
C HIS A 5 -73.15 46.31 29.77
N GLU A 6 -72.62 47.30 29.04
CA GLU A 6 -71.29 47.91 29.05
C GLU A 6 -71.00 48.70 30.34
N TYR A 7 -69.72 48.88 30.74
CA TYR A 7 -68.97 50.16 30.64
C TYR A 7 -67.57 50.11 31.31
N SER A 8 -66.57 50.51 30.52
CA SER A 8 -65.33 51.29 30.79
C SER A 8 -64.64 51.37 32.17
N GLY A 9 -63.30 51.31 32.13
CA GLY A 9 -62.49 52.54 32.26
C GLY A 9 -61.47 52.69 33.40
N GLN A 10 -60.17 52.64 33.01
CA GLN A 10 -59.01 53.44 33.49
C GLN A 10 -58.19 53.05 34.75
N SER A 11 -56.93 52.63 34.45
CA SER A 11 -55.61 53.14 34.89
C SER A 11 -55.26 53.23 36.39
N ALA A 12 -54.07 52.90 36.93
CA ALA A 12 -52.77 52.28 36.62
C ALA A 12 -51.98 52.25 38.00
N PRO A 13 -50.69 51.82 38.19
CA PRO A 13 -49.74 51.08 37.35
C PRO A 13 -48.93 49.94 38.08
N LEU A 14 -48.10 49.23 37.29
CA LEU A 14 -46.73 48.71 37.54
C LEU A 14 -46.47 47.63 38.65
N ILE A 15 -46.12 46.40 38.25
CA ILE A 15 -44.72 45.88 38.16
C ILE A 15 -44.74 44.45 37.56
N SER A 16 -43.81 44.23 36.64
CA SER A 16 -43.48 43.04 35.84
C SER A 16 -43.11 41.79 36.66
N GLN A 17 -43.46 40.60 36.12
CA GLN A 17 -42.53 39.46 36.06
C GLN A 17 -42.93 38.50 34.93
N ASP A 18 -42.00 38.37 33.98
CA ASP A 18 -42.07 37.59 32.75
C ASP A 18 -41.96 36.07 32.97
N GLY A 19 -42.62 35.33 32.09
CA GLY A 19 -41.91 34.42 31.19
C GLY A 19 -41.75 32.95 31.60
N GLN A 20 -42.81 32.15 31.43
CA GLN A 20 -42.65 30.72 31.12
C GLN A 20 -42.64 30.53 29.59
N PRO A 21 -41.65 29.82 29.00
CA PRO A 21 -41.68 29.48 27.59
C PRO A 21 -42.62 28.31 27.34
N SER A 22 -43.52 28.55 26.41
CA SER A 22 -44.44 27.62 25.76
C SER A 22 -43.73 26.42 25.14
N THR A 23 -44.33 25.24 25.31
CA THR A 23 -44.01 24.01 24.60
C THR A 23 -44.24 24.20 23.11
N ALA A 24 -43.18 24.52 22.36
CA ALA A 24 -43.17 24.48 20.91
C ALA A 24 -43.06 23.01 20.47
N VAL A 25 -44.14 22.47 19.93
CA VAL A 25 -44.13 21.22 19.16
C VAL A 25 -43.34 21.49 17.88
N GLY A 26 -42.05 21.17 17.89
CA GLY A 26 -41.17 21.30 16.73
C GLY A 26 -41.46 20.20 15.72
N PHE A 27 -41.88 20.58 14.51
CA PHE A 27 -41.83 19.71 13.34
C PHE A 27 -40.36 19.30 13.09
N GLN A 28 -39.99 18.06 13.38
CA GLN A 28 -38.74 17.50 12.88
C GLN A 28 -38.84 17.35 11.36
N GLN A 29 -38.04 18.13 10.61
CA GLN A 29 -37.81 17.86 9.19
C GLN A 29 -37.00 16.56 9.07
N GLN A 30 -37.58 15.52 8.48
CA GLN A 30 -36.86 14.27 8.21
C GLN A 30 -35.62 14.55 7.33
N GLY A 31 -34.43 14.22 7.83
CA GLY A 31 -33.15 14.37 7.12
C GLY A 31 -32.23 15.50 7.59
N THR A 32 -32.58 16.22 8.66
CA THR A 32 -31.69 17.16 9.35
C THR A 32 -31.14 16.54 10.63
N VAL A 33 -29.85 16.76 10.90
CA VAL A 33 -29.23 16.35 12.18
C VAL A 33 -29.74 17.29 13.27
N ASP A 34 -30.27 16.72 14.36
CA ASP A 34 -30.69 17.49 15.52
C ASP A 34 -29.49 17.84 16.40
N TRP A 35 -28.88 18.99 16.09
CA TRP A 35 -27.72 19.51 16.84
C TRP A 35 -28.05 19.87 18.29
N THR A 36 -29.32 20.09 18.65
CA THR A 36 -29.70 20.42 20.03
C THR A 36 -29.65 19.19 20.93
N THR A 37 -30.06 18.03 20.41
CA THR A 37 -29.86 16.73 21.06
C THR A 37 -28.36 16.40 21.16
N VAL A 38 -27.57 16.77 20.15
CA VAL A 38 -26.10 16.60 20.18
C VAL A 38 -25.42 17.44 21.26
N LEU A 39 -25.86 18.68 21.47
CA LEU A 39 -25.32 19.60 22.47
C LEU A 39 -25.71 19.26 23.91
N SER A 40 -26.92 18.71 24.09
CA SER A 40 -27.49 18.44 25.42
C SER A 40 -27.30 16.99 25.89
N GLY A 41 -26.86 16.09 25.00
CA GLY A 41 -26.64 14.68 25.31
C GLY A 41 -25.39 14.45 26.16
N SER A 42 -25.54 13.75 27.29
CA SER A 42 -24.41 13.17 28.01
C SER A 42 -24.03 11.83 27.40
N ILE A 43 -22.76 11.63 27.07
CA ILE A 43 -22.25 10.38 26.50
C ILE A 43 -21.47 9.65 27.58
N THR A 44 -21.80 8.38 27.79
CA THR A 44 -21.08 7.50 28.70
C THR A 44 -20.19 6.57 27.90
N PHE A 45 -18.90 6.58 28.22
CA PHE A 45 -17.93 5.60 27.73
C PHE A 45 -17.33 4.90 28.94
N SER A 46 -16.99 3.62 28.81
CA SER A 46 -16.15 2.97 29.81
C SER A 46 -14.76 3.61 29.80
N VAL A 47 -14.06 3.51 30.93
CA VAL A 47 -12.68 4.01 31.05
C VAL A 47 -11.76 3.34 30.03
N ASP A 48 -11.98 2.04 29.75
CA ASP A 48 -11.22 1.29 28.76
C ASP A 48 -11.43 1.84 27.35
N VAL A 49 -12.67 2.15 26.96
CA VAL A 49 -12.98 2.75 25.66
C VAL A 49 -12.36 4.15 25.53
N LEU A 50 -12.42 4.97 26.59
CA LEU A 50 -11.75 6.28 26.59
C LEU A 50 -10.22 6.15 26.47
N SER A 51 -9.62 5.13 27.08
CA SER A 51 -8.20 4.83 26.93
C SER A 51 -7.87 4.49 25.48
N TRP A 52 -8.66 3.63 24.83
CA TRP A 52 -8.45 3.25 23.43
C TRP A 52 -8.63 4.43 22.48
N LEU A 53 -9.65 5.26 22.71
CA LEU A 53 -9.87 6.51 21.97
C LEU A 53 -8.66 7.43 22.02
N SER A 54 -8.16 7.68 23.23
CA SER A 54 -6.96 8.48 23.45
C SER A 54 -5.74 7.89 22.74
N LYS A 55 -5.58 6.56 22.78
CA LYS A 55 -4.45 5.85 22.13
C LYS A 55 -4.52 5.87 20.62
N SER A 56 -5.73 5.84 20.04
CA SER A 56 -5.95 6.01 18.60
C SER A 56 -5.92 7.48 18.15
N GLY A 57 -5.73 8.42 19.06
CA GLY A 57 -5.75 9.86 18.77
C GLY A 57 -7.14 10.40 18.38
N VAL A 58 -8.20 9.64 18.66
CA VAL A 58 -9.59 9.99 18.32
C VAL A 58 -10.30 10.51 19.56
N GLU A 59 -10.74 11.76 19.50
CA GLU A 59 -11.57 12.36 20.55
C GLU A 59 -12.97 11.75 20.56
N ALA A 60 -13.52 11.50 21.75
CA ALA A 60 -14.86 10.93 21.94
C ALA A 60 -15.96 11.74 21.22
N PHE A 61 -15.81 13.06 21.19
CA PHE A 61 -16.72 13.95 20.48
C PHE A 61 -16.74 13.70 18.97
N THR A 62 -15.60 13.36 18.36
CA THR A 62 -15.50 13.04 16.93
C THR A 62 -16.32 11.81 16.57
N ILE A 63 -16.33 10.78 17.42
CA ILE A 63 -17.19 9.60 17.21
C ILE A 63 -18.66 9.98 17.24
N TYR A 64 -19.04 10.85 18.18
CA TYR A 64 -20.42 11.29 18.29
C TYR A 64 -20.87 12.13 17.09
N ALA A 65 -20.01 13.07 16.66
CA ALA A 65 -20.20 13.84 15.43
C ALA A 65 -20.34 12.94 14.20
N ALA A 66 -19.51 11.88 14.12
CA ALA A 66 -19.60 10.88 13.06
C ALA A 66 -20.94 10.12 13.10
N ARG A 67 -21.32 9.57 14.27
CA ARG A 67 -22.62 8.88 14.45
C ARG A 67 -23.80 9.75 14.04
N ALA A 68 -23.76 11.04 14.37
CA ALA A 68 -24.81 11.99 14.00
C ALA A 68 -25.00 12.08 12.48
N ILE A 69 -23.93 12.21 11.68
CA ILE A 69 -24.05 12.29 10.22
C ILE A 69 -24.34 10.93 9.58
N PHE A 70 -23.81 9.84 10.13
CA PHE A 70 -24.00 8.48 9.62
C PHE A 70 -25.31 7.81 10.07
N SER A 71 -26.10 8.48 10.91
CA SER A 71 -27.52 8.12 11.12
C SER A 71 -28.37 8.33 9.86
N ASN A 72 -27.90 9.14 8.90
CA ASN A 72 -28.64 9.48 7.68
C ASN A 72 -28.48 8.47 6.53
N VAL A 73 -27.60 7.48 6.68
CA VAL A 73 -27.35 6.42 5.70
C VAL A 73 -27.97 5.11 6.16
N LYS A 74 -28.46 4.32 5.20
CA LYS A 74 -28.98 2.98 5.45
C LYS A 74 -28.15 1.97 4.67
N ILE A 75 -27.31 1.22 5.37
CA ILE A 75 -26.60 0.07 4.79
C ILE A 75 -27.63 -0.98 4.36
N GLY A 76 -27.39 -1.60 3.20
CA GLY A 76 -28.24 -2.67 2.69
C GLY A 76 -27.98 -4.00 3.41
N PRO A 77 -28.94 -4.94 3.47
CA PRO A 77 -28.78 -6.20 4.22
C PRO A 77 -27.60 -7.06 3.71
N ASN A 78 -27.33 -7.08 2.41
CA ASN A 78 -26.16 -7.79 1.88
C ASN A 78 -24.87 -6.98 2.09
N GLY A 79 -24.94 -5.65 2.08
CA GLY A 79 -23.83 -4.78 2.45
C GLY A 79 -23.38 -5.01 3.90
N GLU A 80 -24.33 -5.07 4.83
CA GLU A 80 -24.10 -5.38 6.25
C GLU A 80 -23.45 -6.76 6.42
N LEU A 81 -23.99 -7.79 5.76
CA LEU A 81 -23.42 -9.13 5.76
C LEU A 81 -21.99 -9.17 5.21
N ARG A 82 -21.72 -8.42 4.13
CA ARG A 82 -20.37 -8.31 3.54
C ARG A 82 -19.40 -7.61 4.49
N LEU A 83 -19.85 -6.57 5.20
CA LEU A 83 -19.04 -5.84 6.16
C LEU A 83 -18.72 -6.68 7.39
N HIS A 84 -19.69 -7.39 7.96
CA HIS A 84 -19.45 -8.33 9.06
C HIS A 84 -18.47 -9.44 8.68
N ARG A 85 -18.61 -10.02 7.48
CA ARG A 85 -17.64 -11.01 6.99
C ARG A 85 -16.22 -10.44 6.85
N ALA A 86 -16.07 -9.17 6.52
CA ALA A 86 -14.76 -8.52 6.45
C ALA A 86 -14.18 -8.35 7.86
N LEU A 87 -15.00 -7.90 8.81
CA LEU A 87 -14.64 -7.76 10.23
C LEU A 87 -14.24 -9.09 10.86
N ASP A 88 -15.00 -10.17 10.64
CA ASP A 88 -14.74 -11.51 11.20
C ASP A 88 -13.40 -12.12 10.73
N ARG A 89 -12.87 -11.65 9.59
CA ARG A 89 -11.57 -12.11 9.06
C ARG A 89 -10.38 -11.34 9.64
N LEU A 90 -10.62 -10.19 10.28
CA LEU A 90 -9.55 -9.38 10.84
C LEU A 90 -8.90 -10.09 12.01
N THR A 91 -7.56 -10.12 12.02
CA THR A 91 -6.77 -10.79 13.05
C THR A 91 -5.52 -9.97 13.36
N ALA A 92 -4.85 -10.32 14.46
CA ALA A 92 -3.56 -9.76 14.85
C ALA A 92 -2.52 -10.87 15.00
N PHE A 93 -1.29 -10.58 14.59
CA PHE A 93 -0.17 -11.52 14.58
C PHE A 93 0.92 -11.03 15.53
N PRO A 94 1.41 -11.87 16.45
CA PRO A 94 2.46 -11.47 17.39
C PRO A 94 3.85 -11.55 16.74
N SER A 95 4.74 -10.63 17.10
CA SER A 95 6.18 -10.76 16.84
C SER A 95 6.83 -11.85 17.69
N PHE A 96 8.14 -12.04 17.51
CA PHE A 96 8.95 -12.87 18.39
C PHE A 96 8.73 -12.49 19.85
N GLY A 97 8.57 -13.50 20.72
CA GLY A 97 8.28 -13.30 22.14
C GLY A 97 6.93 -12.65 22.47
N LYS A 98 6.05 -12.40 21.47
CA LYS A 98 4.77 -11.67 21.60
C LYS A 98 4.91 -10.25 22.14
N VAL A 99 6.03 -9.59 21.83
CA VAL A 99 6.35 -8.24 22.31
C VAL A 99 5.60 -7.17 21.50
N LEU A 100 5.48 -7.36 20.17
CA LEU A 100 4.71 -6.51 19.25
C LEU A 100 3.54 -7.29 18.64
N TRP A 101 2.55 -6.55 18.14
CA TRP A 101 1.41 -7.10 17.41
C TRP A 101 1.22 -6.36 16.08
N PHE A 102 0.86 -7.10 15.03
CA PHE A 102 0.57 -6.57 13.70
C PHE A 102 -0.86 -6.93 13.30
N GLY A 103 -1.63 -5.93 12.88
CA GLY A 103 -2.98 -6.12 12.34
C GLY A 103 -4.06 -5.44 13.17
N PHE A 104 -5.24 -6.06 13.27
CA PHE A 104 -6.36 -5.54 14.06
C PHE A 104 -6.47 -6.33 15.37
N GLY A 105 -5.87 -5.79 16.44
CA GLY A 105 -5.94 -6.38 17.77
C GLY A 105 -7.35 -6.39 18.36
N VAL A 106 -7.60 -7.23 19.37
CA VAL A 106 -8.90 -7.31 20.07
C VAL A 106 -9.27 -6.01 20.82
N LYS A 107 -8.29 -5.12 21.06
CA LYS A 107 -8.49 -3.81 21.68
C LYS A 107 -8.58 -2.66 20.67
N HIS A 108 -8.68 -2.98 19.38
CA HIS A 108 -8.78 -1.97 18.35
C HIS A 108 -10.14 -1.24 18.44
N ILE A 109 -10.12 0.09 18.32
CA ILE A 109 -11.28 0.99 18.48
C ILE A 109 -12.48 0.63 17.58
N ILE A 110 -12.23 0.01 16.43
CA ILE A 110 -13.27 -0.39 15.48
C ILE A 110 -14.29 -1.32 16.12
N TRP A 111 -13.87 -2.17 17.06
CA TRP A 111 -14.75 -3.14 17.72
C TRP A 111 -15.80 -2.46 18.58
N THR A 112 -15.49 -1.31 19.18
CA THR A 112 -16.44 -0.49 19.92
C THR A 112 -17.30 0.37 19.00
N ILE A 113 -16.73 0.89 17.90
CA ILE A 113 -17.49 1.72 16.96
C ILE A 113 -18.61 0.88 16.31
N GLN A 114 -18.32 -0.35 15.88
CA GLN A 114 -19.30 -1.21 15.18
C GLN A 114 -20.51 -1.65 16.03
N GLU A 115 -20.48 -1.49 17.36
CA GLU A 115 -21.57 -1.97 18.24
C GLU A 115 -22.90 -1.26 18.00
N SER A 116 -22.87 -0.04 17.43
CA SER A 116 -24.07 0.69 17.02
C SER A 116 -24.22 0.70 15.51
N THR A 117 -25.46 0.75 15.01
CA THR A 117 -25.76 0.82 13.57
C THR A 117 -25.09 2.02 12.91
N GLU A 118 -25.12 3.20 13.55
CA GLU A 118 -24.49 4.42 13.03
C GLU A 118 -22.97 4.31 13.01
N GLY A 119 -22.39 3.60 13.98
CA GLY A 119 -20.96 3.34 14.01
C GLY A 119 -20.53 2.32 12.95
N LEU A 120 -21.31 1.26 12.73
CA LEU A 120 -21.08 0.33 11.61
C LEU A 120 -21.19 1.06 10.26
N ASN A 121 -22.17 1.95 10.09
CA ASN A 121 -22.31 2.82 8.93
C ASN A 121 -21.06 3.70 8.72
N CYS A 122 -20.58 4.33 9.79
CA CYS A 122 -19.36 5.13 9.78
C CYS A 122 -18.16 4.30 9.32
N LEU A 123 -17.93 3.13 9.93
CA LEU A 123 -16.81 2.25 9.59
C LEU A 123 -16.88 1.79 8.14
N GLY A 124 -18.05 1.36 7.67
CA GLY A 124 -18.24 0.91 6.30
C GLY A 124 -17.88 1.99 5.27
N ILE A 125 -18.33 3.23 5.50
CA ILE A 125 -18.01 4.34 4.59
C ILE A 125 -16.55 4.76 4.68
N CYS A 126 -15.99 4.89 5.89
CA CYS A 126 -14.59 5.25 6.07
C CYS A 126 -13.65 4.18 5.46
N ALA A 127 -13.95 2.89 5.64
CA ALA A 127 -13.17 1.82 5.05
C ALA A 127 -13.25 1.83 3.50
N CYS A 128 -14.46 2.01 2.95
CA CYS A 128 -14.64 2.18 1.49
C CYS A 128 -13.84 3.38 0.95
N LEU A 129 -13.78 4.49 1.69
CA LEU A 129 -13.01 5.67 1.30
C LEU A 129 -11.51 5.35 1.27
N THR A 130 -10.98 4.65 2.27
CA THR A 130 -9.54 4.31 2.32
C THR A 130 -9.08 3.32 1.24
N GLU A 131 -10.00 2.57 0.63
CA GLU A 131 -9.70 1.72 -0.54
C GLU A 131 -9.63 2.52 -1.86
N GLY A 132 -10.27 3.69 -1.93
CA GLY A 132 -10.28 4.55 -3.11
C GLY A 132 -9.30 5.73 -3.02
N TYR A 133 -9.19 6.34 -1.85
CA TYR A 133 -8.54 7.62 -1.58
C TYR A 133 -7.47 7.48 -0.51
N SER A 134 -6.51 8.42 -0.49
CA SER A 134 -5.61 8.56 0.66
C SER A 134 -6.40 8.88 1.95
N THR A 135 -5.83 8.55 3.11
CA THR A 135 -6.46 8.84 4.41
C THR A 135 -6.75 10.32 4.60
N ILE A 136 -5.87 11.19 4.12
CA ILE A 136 -6.04 12.66 4.16
C ILE A 136 -7.18 13.13 3.26
N ALA A 137 -7.26 12.61 2.03
CA ALA A 137 -8.35 12.94 1.12
C ALA A 137 -9.70 12.45 1.66
N ALA A 138 -9.76 11.21 2.16
CA ALA A 138 -10.93 10.64 2.82
C ALA A 138 -11.36 11.46 4.04
N ALA A 139 -10.44 11.90 4.89
CA ALA A 139 -10.73 12.76 6.03
C ALA A 139 -11.32 14.12 5.62
N LYS A 140 -10.79 14.72 4.53
CA LYS A 140 -11.35 15.95 3.96
C LYS A 140 -12.77 15.72 3.44
N ILE A 141 -13.04 14.60 2.76
CA ILE A 141 -14.39 14.25 2.28
C ILE A 141 -15.37 14.12 3.46
N ILE A 142 -15.00 13.42 4.54
CA ILE A 142 -15.85 13.28 5.72
C ILE A 142 -16.10 14.64 6.39
N ARG A 143 -15.06 15.48 6.52
CA ARG A 143 -15.22 16.84 7.07
C ARG A 143 -16.19 17.68 6.22
N GLU A 144 -16.03 17.68 4.90
CA GLU A 144 -16.94 18.42 4.01
C GLU A 144 -18.37 17.86 4.08
N LEU A 145 -18.53 16.53 4.19
CA LEU A 145 -19.83 15.89 4.40
C LEU A 145 -20.48 16.36 5.70
N PHE A 146 -19.70 16.43 6.79
CA PHE A 146 -20.17 16.95 8.08
C PHE A 146 -20.67 18.39 7.97
N LEU A 147 -19.91 19.26 7.28
CA LEU A 147 -20.29 20.65 7.06
C LEU A 147 -21.58 20.81 6.24
N LEU A 148 -21.89 19.89 5.33
CA LEU A 148 -23.14 19.91 4.56
C LEU A 148 -24.41 19.68 5.40
N TYR A 149 -24.28 19.20 6.64
CA TYR A 149 -25.38 19.11 7.60
C TYR A 149 -25.53 20.37 8.47
N ASN A 150 -24.80 21.45 8.15
CA ASN A 150 -24.84 22.76 8.81
C ASN A 150 -24.66 22.68 10.34
N PRO A 151 -23.54 22.11 10.82
CA PRO A 151 -23.24 22.07 12.24
C PRO A 151 -23.00 23.49 12.79
N PRO A 152 -23.35 23.75 14.06
CA PRO A 152 -22.82 24.88 14.81
C PRO A 152 -21.28 24.91 14.75
N ALA A 153 -20.69 26.09 14.63
CA ALA A 153 -19.23 26.25 14.48
C ALA A 153 -18.42 25.60 15.64
N GLU A 154 -18.99 25.59 16.83
CA GLU A 154 -18.41 25.00 18.05
C GLU A 154 -18.38 23.46 18.04
N LEU A 155 -19.18 22.83 17.16
CA LEU A 155 -19.34 21.38 17.09
C LEU A 155 -18.56 20.74 15.93
N ALA A 156 -17.69 21.49 15.26
CA ALA A 156 -16.91 20.96 14.15
C ALA A 156 -15.56 20.39 14.65
N PRO A 157 -15.34 19.06 14.62
CA PRO A 157 -14.05 18.49 14.94
C PRO A 157 -12.97 18.99 13.97
N ALA A 158 -11.75 19.14 14.47
CA ALA A 158 -10.59 19.50 13.66
C ALA A 158 -10.29 18.42 12.60
N LEU A 159 -9.67 18.79 11.47
CA LEU A 159 -9.35 17.85 10.39
C LEU A 159 -8.50 16.66 10.87
N ARG A 160 -7.57 16.88 11.82
CA ARG A 160 -6.76 15.82 12.44
C ARG A 160 -7.60 14.71 13.08
N GLN A 161 -8.76 15.07 13.65
CA GLN A 161 -9.64 14.12 14.31
C GLN A 161 -10.37 13.25 13.29
N TRP A 162 -10.82 13.84 12.19
CA TRP A 162 -11.37 13.10 11.05
C TRP A 162 -10.32 12.18 10.41
N HIS A 163 -9.06 12.64 10.32
CA HIS A 163 -7.96 11.81 9.86
C HIS A 163 -7.74 10.59 10.73
N ALA A 164 -7.61 10.78 12.05
CA ALA A 164 -7.44 9.67 12.99
C ALA A 164 -8.61 8.67 12.92
N LEU A 165 -9.86 9.16 12.83
CA LEU A 165 -11.04 8.29 12.69
C LEU A 165 -11.00 7.46 11.40
N VAL A 166 -10.73 8.09 10.26
CA VAL A 166 -10.65 7.40 8.96
C VAL A 166 -9.50 6.40 8.95
N GLU A 167 -8.35 6.79 9.49
CA GLU A 167 -7.15 5.97 9.55
C GLU A 167 -7.37 4.67 10.35
N CYS A 168 -8.18 4.71 11.41
CA CYS A 168 -8.55 3.51 12.18
C CYS A 168 -9.33 2.48 11.35
N SER A 169 -10.02 2.89 10.30
CA SER A 169 -10.76 1.98 9.40
C SER A 169 -9.94 1.51 8.19
N GLY A 170 -8.73 2.05 8.02
CA GLY A 170 -7.86 1.74 6.90
C GLY A 170 -7.54 0.24 6.83
N GLY A 171 -7.64 -0.34 5.64
CA GLY A 171 -7.30 -1.75 5.40
C GLY A 171 -8.35 -2.76 5.84
N LEU A 172 -9.43 -2.35 6.51
CA LEU A 172 -10.55 -3.22 6.92
C LEU A 172 -11.12 -4.03 5.75
N LEU A 173 -11.19 -3.42 4.56
CA LEU A 173 -11.73 -4.03 3.34
C LEU A 173 -10.65 -4.58 2.39
N ALA A 174 -9.38 -4.59 2.77
CA ALA A 174 -8.27 -4.93 1.87
C ALA A 174 -8.29 -6.38 1.37
N SER A 175 -8.80 -7.31 2.19
CA SER A 175 -9.00 -8.72 1.86
C SER A 175 -10.42 -9.05 1.39
N SER A 176 -11.25 -8.02 1.15
CA SER A 176 -12.63 -8.16 0.69
C SER A 176 -12.74 -7.93 -0.83
N GLU A 177 -13.89 -8.29 -1.39
CA GLU A 177 -14.20 -8.07 -2.80
C GLU A 177 -14.44 -6.59 -3.17
N PHE A 178 -14.51 -5.68 -2.18
CA PHE A 178 -14.82 -4.27 -2.46
C PHE A 178 -13.82 -3.64 -3.43
N GLY A 179 -12.51 -3.86 -3.21
CA GLY A 179 -11.46 -3.34 -4.08
C GLY A 179 -11.60 -3.83 -5.53
N LEU A 180 -12.02 -5.09 -5.72
CA LEU A 180 -12.26 -5.69 -7.05
C LEU A 180 -13.51 -5.11 -7.73
N VAL A 181 -14.59 -4.89 -6.96
CA VAL A 181 -15.81 -4.24 -7.46
C VAL A 181 -15.53 -2.80 -7.88
N LEU A 182 -14.77 -2.06 -7.07
CA LEU A 182 -14.33 -0.71 -7.38
C LEU A 182 -13.59 -0.69 -8.72
N HIS A 183 -12.57 -1.55 -8.88
CA HIS A 183 -11.84 -1.65 -10.12
C HIS A 183 -12.74 -2.01 -11.32
N GLY A 184 -13.64 -2.98 -11.13
CA GLY A 184 -14.58 -3.45 -12.16
C GLY A 184 -15.50 -2.35 -12.70
N LEU A 185 -15.82 -1.34 -11.87
CA LEU A 185 -16.56 -0.15 -12.27
C LEU A 185 -15.63 0.92 -12.86
N THR A 186 -14.48 1.15 -12.23
CA THR A 186 -13.53 2.17 -12.68
C THR A 186 -13.00 1.88 -14.08
N LYS A 187 -12.75 0.62 -14.45
CA LYS A 187 -12.18 0.25 -15.76
C LYS A 187 -12.93 0.84 -16.97
N PHE A 188 -14.23 1.09 -16.86
CA PHE A 188 -15.04 1.65 -17.93
C PHE A 188 -14.75 3.13 -18.21
N CYS A 189 -14.18 3.87 -17.26
CA CYS A 189 -13.77 5.26 -17.46
C CYS A 189 -12.26 5.42 -17.72
N LEU A 190 -11.49 4.32 -17.69
CA LEU A 190 -10.05 4.33 -17.92
C LEU A 190 -9.73 4.25 -19.41
N LYS A 191 -8.65 4.92 -19.81
CA LYS A 191 -8.14 4.83 -21.18
C LYS A 191 -7.27 3.57 -21.31
N ASP A 192 -7.49 2.81 -22.37
CA ASP A 192 -6.71 1.61 -22.66
C ASP A 192 -5.27 1.95 -23.08
N GLY A 193 -4.28 1.20 -22.58
CA GLY A 193 -2.88 1.30 -23.02
C GLY A 193 -2.08 2.52 -22.55
N VAL A 194 -2.66 3.37 -21.70
CA VAL A 194 -2.02 4.58 -21.16
C VAL A 194 -2.11 4.63 -19.64
N SER A 195 -1.21 5.40 -19.01
CA SER A 195 -1.29 5.65 -17.56
C SER A 195 -2.57 6.40 -17.19
N ASN A 196 -3.22 5.92 -16.15
CA ASN A 196 -4.45 6.52 -15.63
C ASN A 196 -4.29 7.06 -14.20
N LEU A 197 -3.05 7.26 -13.73
CA LEU A 197 -2.77 7.95 -12.48
C LEU A 197 -3.31 9.39 -12.55
N ARG A 198 -4.42 9.63 -11.85
CA ARG A 198 -5.11 10.92 -11.79
C ARG A 198 -5.41 11.29 -10.35
N ASP A 199 -5.45 12.60 -10.13
CA ASP A 199 -5.98 13.15 -8.90
C ASP A 199 -7.50 12.88 -8.79
N HIS A 200 -8.02 12.92 -7.58
CA HIS A 200 -9.46 12.84 -7.35
C HIS A 200 -10.17 14.19 -7.62
N GLY A 201 -11.49 14.16 -7.75
CA GLY A 201 -12.33 15.37 -7.71
C GLY A 201 -12.22 16.11 -6.37
N SER A 202 -12.73 17.34 -6.30
CA SER A 202 -12.73 18.11 -5.04
C SER A 202 -13.41 17.32 -3.92
N PRO A 203 -12.83 17.24 -2.69
CA PRO A 203 -13.45 16.56 -1.55
C PRO A 203 -14.88 17.04 -1.26
N LYS A 204 -15.16 18.32 -1.54
CA LYS A 204 -16.50 18.93 -1.37
C LYS A 204 -17.51 18.37 -2.38
N ASP A 205 -17.11 18.13 -3.62
CA ASP A 205 -17.99 17.60 -4.67
C ASP A 205 -18.32 16.13 -4.39
N VAL A 206 -17.31 15.35 -3.97
CA VAL A 206 -17.50 13.96 -3.55
C VAL A 206 -18.43 13.88 -2.33
N ALA A 207 -18.23 14.73 -1.32
CA ALA A 207 -19.10 14.80 -0.15
C ALA A 207 -20.55 15.15 -0.49
N LEU A 208 -20.76 16.09 -1.42
CA LEU A 208 -22.09 16.52 -1.86
C LEU A 208 -22.84 15.38 -2.58
N VAL A 209 -22.15 14.63 -3.43
CA VAL A 209 -22.72 13.45 -4.07
C VAL A 209 -22.98 12.33 -3.06
N LEU A 210 -22.05 12.09 -2.14
CA LEU A 210 -22.20 11.08 -1.09
C LEU A 210 -23.44 11.36 -0.21
N LYS A 211 -23.69 12.63 0.15
CA LYS A 211 -24.93 13.04 0.83
C LYS A 211 -26.16 12.69 0.01
N ALA A 212 -26.15 12.95 -1.31
CA ALA A 212 -27.28 12.60 -2.18
C ALA A 212 -27.50 11.08 -2.26
N VAL A 213 -26.44 10.28 -2.27
CA VAL A 213 -26.52 8.81 -2.21
C VAL A 213 -27.13 8.34 -0.89
N PHE A 214 -26.83 9.00 0.23
CA PHE A 214 -27.46 8.69 1.52
C PHE A 214 -28.96 8.94 1.49
N GLU A 215 -29.41 10.03 0.87
CA GLU A 215 -30.83 10.30 0.63
C GLU A 215 -31.50 9.17 -0.18
N VAL A 216 -30.81 8.63 -1.19
CA VAL A 216 -31.32 7.48 -1.96
C VAL A 216 -31.41 6.22 -1.11
N SER A 217 -30.38 5.91 -0.34
CA SER A 217 -30.35 4.74 0.55
C SER A 217 -31.45 4.78 1.61
N ALA A 218 -31.79 5.97 2.09
CA ALA A 218 -32.84 6.18 3.08
C ALA A 218 -34.25 6.25 2.45
N GLY A 219 -34.37 6.18 1.12
CA GLY A 219 -35.65 6.29 0.41
C GLY A 219 -36.22 7.71 0.36
N ARG A 220 -35.41 8.74 0.63
CA ARG A 220 -35.79 10.16 0.52
C ARG A 220 -35.61 10.72 -0.90
N LEU A 221 -34.80 10.04 -1.72
CA LEU A 221 -34.60 10.34 -3.14
C LEU A 221 -34.75 9.06 -3.97
N ASP A 222 -35.57 9.08 -5.01
CA ASP A 222 -35.83 7.87 -5.83
C ASP A 222 -34.65 7.53 -6.74
N HIS A 223 -34.10 8.55 -7.40
CA HIS A 223 -33.07 8.40 -8.43
C HIS A 223 -32.00 9.49 -8.33
N LEU A 224 -30.76 9.10 -8.64
CA LEU A 224 -29.61 9.99 -8.72
C LEU A 224 -28.87 9.80 -10.05
N PHE A 225 -28.67 10.90 -10.78
CA PHE A 225 -27.90 10.92 -12.02
C PHE A 225 -26.54 11.56 -11.77
N LEU A 226 -25.48 10.82 -12.10
CA LEU A 226 -24.10 11.23 -11.91
C LEU A 226 -23.37 11.23 -13.23
N SER A 227 -22.50 12.21 -13.42
CA SER A 227 -21.54 12.16 -14.52
C SER A 227 -20.14 12.57 -14.08
N GLY A 228 -19.13 11.87 -14.60
CA GLY A 228 -17.74 12.06 -14.16
C GLY A 228 -16.80 10.92 -14.54
N GLY A 229 -15.75 10.73 -13.75
CA GLY A 229 -14.72 9.71 -13.96
C GLY A 229 -14.61 8.71 -12.82
N ALA A 230 -13.41 8.51 -12.30
CA ALA A 230 -13.11 7.48 -11.29
C ALA A 230 -13.82 7.72 -9.95
N ASP A 231 -14.06 8.96 -9.54
CA ASP A 231 -14.86 9.29 -8.34
C ASP A 231 -16.30 8.80 -8.45
N CYS A 232 -16.92 8.94 -9.63
CA CYS A 232 -18.27 8.41 -9.88
C CYS A 232 -18.26 6.88 -9.82
N ALA A 233 -17.22 6.23 -10.35
CA ALA A 233 -17.06 4.78 -10.21
C ALA A 233 -16.94 4.35 -8.75
N TRP A 234 -16.24 5.13 -7.91
CA TRP A 234 -16.18 4.89 -6.48
C TRP A 234 -17.55 5.03 -5.80
N ILE A 235 -18.30 6.09 -6.12
CA ILE A 235 -19.67 6.26 -5.62
C ILE A 235 -20.57 5.07 -6.03
N ALA A 236 -20.48 4.61 -7.28
CA ALA A 236 -21.19 3.41 -7.72
C ALA A 236 -20.78 2.16 -6.94
N ALA A 237 -19.49 1.99 -6.65
CA ALA A 237 -19.00 0.85 -5.90
C ALA A 237 -19.57 0.83 -4.49
N VAL A 238 -19.58 1.98 -3.79
CA VAL A 238 -20.20 2.11 -2.46
C VAL A 238 -21.71 1.85 -2.53
N ALA A 239 -22.40 2.47 -3.49
CA ALA A 239 -23.84 2.30 -3.63
C ALA A 239 -24.24 0.84 -3.88
N HIS A 240 -23.52 0.14 -4.75
CA HIS A 240 -23.78 -1.25 -5.07
C HIS A 240 -23.31 -2.21 -3.96
N TRP A 241 -22.12 -2.00 -3.43
CA TRP A 241 -21.47 -2.96 -2.53
C TRP A 241 -21.85 -2.78 -1.07
N LEU A 242 -22.06 -1.54 -0.61
CA LEU A 242 -22.37 -1.27 0.79
C LEU A 242 -23.87 -0.98 1.00
N LEU A 243 -24.51 -0.26 0.07
CA LEU A 243 -25.88 0.23 0.26
C LEU A 243 -26.94 -0.62 -0.46
N ASP A 244 -26.53 -1.67 -1.17
CA ASP A 244 -27.38 -2.53 -2.01
C ASP A 244 -28.29 -1.77 -3.00
N LEU A 245 -27.84 -0.59 -3.44
CA LEU A 245 -28.55 0.22 -4.43
C LEU A 245 -28.36 -0.36 -5.83
N ARG A 246 -29.41 -0.21 -6.66
CA ARG A 246 -29.35 -0.60 -8.07
C ARG A 246 -28.59 0.46 -8.88
N VAL A 247 -27.38 0.09 -9.30
CA VAL A 247 -26.49 0.94 -10.09
C VAL A 247 -26.53 0.55 -11.56
N GLU A 248 -26.59 1.55 -12.44
CA GLU A 248 -26.49 1.40 -13.88
C GLU A 248 -25.40 2.33 -14.42
N VAL A 249 -24.56 1.82 -15.32
CA VAL A 249 -23.54 2.61 -15.98
C VAL A 249 -23.88 2.69 -17.46
N ARG A 250 -23.84 3.92 -17.98
CA ARG A 250 -24.13 4.26 -19.36
C ARG A 250 -22.93 4.89 -20.05
N ASP A 251 -22.81 4.59 -21.34
CA ASP A 251 -21.87 5.25 -22.23
C ASP A 251 -22.39 6.63 -22.68
N GLN A 252 -21.59 7.37 -23.44
CA GLN A 252 -21.91 8.69 -24.00
C GLN A 252 -23.16 8.67 -24.91
N ASP A 253 -23.45 7.52 -25.52
CA ASP A 253 -24.64 7.27 -26.34
C ASP A 253 -25.89 6.85 -25.52
N ASP A 254 -25.87 7.02 -24.20
CA ASP A 254 -26.92 6.58 -23.25
C ASP A 254 -27.17 5.05 -23.27
N ARG A 255 -26.22 4.28 -23.79
CA ARG A 255 -26.29 2.81 -23.83
C ARG A 255 -25.81 2.20 -22.52
N ILE A 256 -26.55 1.24 -22.00
CA ILE A 256 -26.17 0.51 -20.78
C ILE A 256 -24.99 -0.39 -21.06
N ILE A 257 -23.85 -0.09 -20.42
CA ILE A 257 -22.62 -0.88 -20.54
C ILE A 257 -22.39 -1.80 -19.33
N TYR A 258 -23.00 -1.48 -18.20
CA TYR A 258 -22.90 -2.31 -17.00
C TYR A 258 -24.15 -2.20 -16.11
N ARG A 259 -24.61 -3.37 -15.65
CA ARG A 259 -25.47 -3.55 -14.48
C ARG A 259 -24.96 -4.73 -13.66
N PRO A 260 -24.97 -4.65 -12.32
CA PRO A 260 -24.54 -5.75 -11.47
C PRO A 260 -25.39 -7.01 -11.61
N ASP A 261 -26.68 -6.89 -11.93
CA ASP A 261 -27.60 -8.01 -12.12
C ASP A 261 -27.47 -8.71 -13.50
N GLY A 262 -26.58 -8.20 -14.37
CA GLY A 262 -26.35 -8.74 -15.70
C GLY A 262 -27.49 -8.50 -16.70
N THR A 263 -28.56 -7.80 -16.31
CA THR A 263 -29.69 -7.54 -17.21
C THR A 263 -29.38 -6.43 -18.19
N ARG A 264 -29.51 -6.71 -19.49
CA ARG A 264 -29.33 -5.71 -20.56
C ARG A 264 -30.65 -5.15 -21.11
N ASN A 265 -31.79 -5.61 -20.58
CA ASN A 265 -33.11 -5.22 -21.06
C ASN A 265 -33.60 -3.95 -20.34
N ASN A 266 -34.27 -3.06 -21.08
CA ASN A 266 -34.90 -1.83 -20.57
C ASN A 266 -36.13 -2.08 -19.67
N SER A 267 -36.50 -3.34 -19.45
CA SER A 267 -37.70 -3.75 -18.69
C SER A 267 -37.41 -4.20 -17.24
N SER A 268 -36.22 -3.88 -16.72
CA SER A 268 -35.85 -4.15 -15.31
C SER A 268 -36.37 -3.04 -14.38
N PRO A 269 -36.43 -3.27 -13.05
CA PRO A 269 -36.78 -2.22 -12.08
C PRO A 269 -35.85 -1.01 -12.24
N ASP A 270 -36.41 0.20 -12.12
CA ASP A 270 -35.70 1.45 -12.36
C ASP A 270 -34.41 1.53 -11.51
N ALA A 271 -33.29 1.83 -12.18
CA ALA A 271 -31.99 2.03 -11.56
C ALA A 271 -32.07 3.24 -10.61
N GLN A 272 -31.57 3.07 -9.39
CA GLN A 272 -31.57 4.15 -8.38
C GLN A 272 -30.40 5.10 -8.57
N ILE A 273 -29.29 4.60 -9.10
CA ILE A 273 -28.12 5.42 -9.47
C ILE A 273 -27.74 5.15 -10.91
N ILE A 274 -27.68 6.20 -11.71
CA ILE A 274 -27.29 6.14 -13.12
C ILE A 274 -26.03 6.97 -13.30
N ILE A 275 -24.98 6.35 -13.84
CA ILE A 275 -23.68 6.97 -14.08
C ILE A 275 -23.40 7.09 -15.58
N SER A 276 -23.03 8.28 -16.03
CA SER A 276 -22.53 8.54 -17.38
C SER A 276 -21.07 8.98 -17.33
N TYR A 277 -20.18 8.24 -18.00
CA TYR A 277 -18.77 8.62 -18.07
C TYR A 277 -18.52 9.66 -19.16
N HIS A 278 -17.79 10.73 -18.82
CA HIS A 278 -17.39 11.76 -19.78
C HIS A 278 -15.87 11.73 -20.02
N GLN A 279 -15.46 11.51 -21.28
CA GLN A 279 -14.07 11.68 -21.71
C GLN A 279 -13.86 13.07 -22.33
N GLY A 280 -13.81 14.13 -21.50
CA GLY A 280 -13.41 15.46 -21.97
C GLY A 280 -14.04 16.65 -21.24
N HIS A 281 -13.44 17.84 -21.40
CA HIS A 281 -14.00 19.13 -20.96
C HIS A 281 -15.18 19.52 -21.85
N SER A 282 -16.33 18.86 -21.69
CA SER A 282 -17.57 19.35 -22.28
C SER A 282 -18.55 19.62 -21.15
N SER A 283 -18.54 20.87 -20.68
CA SER A 283 -19.55 21.39 -19.75
C SER A 283 -20.88 21.70 -20.45
N GLU A 284 -21.04 21.41 -21.75
CA GLU A 284 -22.12 22.00 -22.56
C GLU A 284 -23.24 21.05 -23.00
N LEU A 285 -23.28 19.80 -22.52
CA LEU A 285 -24.27 18.83 -23.04
C LEU A 285 -25.05 18.07 -21.97
N LEU A 286 -25.64 18.78 -21.00
CA LEU A 286 -26.62 18.18 -20.09
C LEU A 286 -27.86 19.07 -19.94
N ARG A 287 -28.85 18.85 -20.81
CA ARG A 287 -30.24 19.27 -20.57
C ARG A 287 -30.77 18.41 -19.42
N VAL A 288 -31.05 18.96 -18.25
CA VAL A 288 -31.71 18.17 -17.20
C VAL A 288 -32.84 18.92 -16.52
N SER A 289 -34.04 18.34 -16.59
CA SER A 289 -35.25 18.64 -15.82
C SER A 289 -35.28 17.93 -14.45
N ARG A 290 -34.15 17.33 -14.01
CA ARG A 290 -34.00 16.43 -12.86
C ARG A 290 -32.68 16.71 -12.11
N LYS A 291 -32.55 16.26 -10.86
CA LYS A 291 -31.37 16.51 -10.01
C LYS A 291 -30.16 15.71 -10.53
N HIS A 292 -29.20 16.41 -11.14
CA HIS A 292 -28.01 15.84 -11.77
C HIS A 292 -26.75 16.43 -11.15
N HIS A 293 -25.78 15.58 -10.82
CA HIS A 293 -24.50 16.00 -10.24
C HIS A 293 -23.33 15.62 -11.14
N VAL A 294 -22.38 16.54 -11.31
CA VAL A 294 -21.14 16.33 -12.06
C VAL A 294 -19.99 16.30 -11.06
N ILE A 295 -19.17 15.25 -11.07
CA ILE A 295 -17.87 15.24 -10.37
C ILE A 295 -16.77 15.40 -11.43
N PRO A 296 -16.11 16.57 -11.51
CA PRO A 296 -15.00 16.76 -12.44
C PRO A 296 -13.89 15.74 -12.16
N SER A 297 -13.33 15.13 -13.21
CA SER A 297 -12.12 14.31 -13.06
C SER A 297 -10.94 15.19 -12.66
N GLY A 298 -10.16 14.74 -11.67
CA GLY A 298 -8.95 15.45 -11.25
C GLY A 298 -7.87 15.51 -12.33
N VAL A 299 -6.83 16.31 -12.07
CA VAL A 299 -5.74 16.57 -13.04
C VAL A 299 -4.87 15.31 -13.20
N MET A 300 -4.41 15.05 -14.42
CA MET A 300 -3.42 14.00 -14.68
C MET A 300 -2.09 14.37 -14.00
N LEU A 301 -1.56 13.48 -13.18
CA LEU A 301 -0.36 13.75 -12.40
C LEU A 301 0.89 13.32 -13.17
N PHE A 302 1.83 14.25 -13.34
CA PHE A 302 3.16 13.96 -13.88
C PHE A 302 4.15 13.69 -12.73
N THR A 303 5.13 12.85 -13.01
CA THR A 303 6.02 12.06 -12.14
C THR A 303 6.88 12.77 -11.06
N THR A 304 6.49 13.89 -10.45
CA THR A 304 7.36 14.58 -9.46
C THR A 304 6.68 15.38 -8.33
N SER A 305 5.36 15.32 -8.13
CA SER A 305 4.70 15.98 -6.97
C SER A 305 4.46 14.97 -5.83
N PRO A 306 4.37 15.36 -4.54
CA PRO A 306 3.86 14.46 -3.50
C PRO A 306 2.41 14.08 -3.86
N LEU A 307 2.20 12.81 -4.21
CA LEU A 307 0.98 12.29 -4.82
C LEU A 307 -0.08 11.86 -3.78
N GLU A 308 -0.26 12.63 -2.71
CA GLU A 308 -1.28 12.33 -1.68
C GLU A 308 -2.73 12.37 -2.21
N GLY A 309 -2.96 12.82 -3.45
CA GLY A 309 -4.29 12.92 -4.09
C GLY A 309 -4.63 11.82 -5.12
N VAL A 310 -3.74 10.86 -5.40
CA VAL A 310 -4.04 9.85 -6.44
C VAL A 310 -5.15 8.90 -5.98
N ILE A 311 -6.16 8.70 -6.82
CA ILE A 311 -7.18 7.67 -6.61
C ILE A 311 -6.61 6.28 -6.95
N SER A 312 -6.82 5.28 -6.08
CA SER A 312 -6.22 3.95 -6.24
C SER A 312 -6.80 3.14 -7.41
N CYS A 313 -7.98 3.52 -7.91
CA CYS A 313 -8.74 2.78 -8.94
C CYS A 313 -9.03 1.31 -8.58
N GLY A 314 -9.08 1.00 -7.28
CA GLY A 314 -9.35 -0.33 -6.73
C GLY A 314 -8.18 -1.31 -6.81
N ARG A 315 -8.51 -2.57 -6.48
CA ARG A 315 -7.61 -3.72 -6.52
C ARG A 315 -7.86 -4.56 -7.77
N VAL A 316 -6.84 -5.23 -8.27
CA VAL A 316 -6.93 -6.08 -9.46
C VAL A 316 -6.72 -7.54 -9.11
N SER A 317 -7.44 -8.43 -9.79
CA SER A 317 -7.31 -9.87 -9.61
C SER A 317 -6.02 -10.36 -10.25
N TRP A 318 -5.27 -11.23 -9.55
CA TRP A 318 -4.11 -11.93 -10.12
C TRP A 318 -4.41 -12.65 -11.44
N LYS A 319 -5.67 -13.03 -11.69
CA LYS A 319 -6.08 -13.73 -12.92
C LYS A 319 -6.02 -12.86 -14.18
N SER A 320 -6.10 -11.53 -14.04
CA SER A 320 -6.22 -10.59 -15.16
C SER A 320 -5.46 -9.26 -14.93
N CYS A 321 -4.60 -9.21 -13.91
CA CYS A 321 -4.03 -7.94 -13.44
C CYS A 321 -3.16 -7.24 -14.48
N LEU A 322 -2.50 -7.97 -15.39
CA LEU A 322 -1.63 -7.37 -16.40
C LEU A 322 -2.45 -6.71 -17.51
N VAL A 323 -3.44 -7.40 -18.06
CA VAL A 323 -4.32 -6.84 -19.10
C VAL A 323 -5.20 -5.74 -18.54
N ASP A 324 -5.73 -5.91 -17.33
CA ASP A 324 -6.56 -4.88 -16.68
C ASP A 324 -5.75 -3.60 -16.43
N THR A 325 -4.48 -3.71 -16.06
CA THR A 325 -3.61 -2.54 -15.79
C THR A 325 -3.05 -1.91 -17.06
N PHE A 326 -2.44 -2.72 -17.93
CA PHE A 326 -1.65 -2.21 -19.07
C PHE A 326 -2.40 -2.21 -20.40
N GLY A 327 -3.57 -2.85 -20.51
CA GLY A 327 -4.44 -2.78 -21.68
C GLY A 327 -3.84 -3.36 -22.97
N SER A 328 -4.05 -2.70 -24.11
CA SER A 328 -3.60 -3.15 -25.43
C SER A 328 -2.11 -3.49 -25.55
N PRO A 329 -1.15 -2.72 -25.00
CA PRO A 329 0.26 -3.13 -24.93
C PRO A 329 0.48 -4.53 -24.35
N MET A 330 -0.23 -4.91 -23.29
CA MET A 330 -0.12 -6.25 -22.73
C MET A 330 -0.78 -7.29 -23.63
N ARG A 331 -1.94 -6.99 -24.22
CA ARG A 331 -2.59 -7.89 -25.20
C ARG A 331 -1.69 -8.14 -26.42
N LEU A 332 -0.89 -7.15 -26.83
CA LEU A 332 0.10 -7.31 -27.89
C LEU A 332 1.20 -8.30 -27.48
N LEU A 333 1.73 -8.18 -26.24
CA LEU A 333 2.73 -9.11 -25.69
C LEU A 333 2.17 -10.53 -25.56
N LEU A 334 0.92 -10.70 -25.16
CA LEU A 334 0.26 -12.00 -25.03
C LEU A 334 -0.15 -12.61 -26.38
N GLY A 335 -0.26 -11.79 -27.44
CA GLY A 335 -0.70 -12.19 -28.77
C GLY A 335 0.45 -12.22 -29.76
N PHE A 336 0.57 -11.18 -30.58
CA PHE A 336 1.56 -11.10 -31.66
C PHE A 336 3.01 -11.17 -31.16
N GLY A 337 3.29 -10.58 -29.99
CA GLY A 337 4.60 -10.57 -29.36
C GLY A 337 4.91 -11.79 -28.48
N ALA A 338 4.03 -12.79 -28.42
CA ALA A 338 4.10 -13.90 -27.45
C ALA A 338 5.43 -14.65 -27.47
N ARG A 339 5.95 -14.95 -28.66
CA ARG A 339 7.23 -15.65 -28.82
C ARG A 339 8.39 -14.86 -28.20
N THR A 340 8.53 -13.59 -28.61
CA THR A 340 9.60 -12.71 -28.14
C THR A 340 9.46 -12.38 -26.65
N ALA A 341 8.23 -12.25 -26.15
CA ALA A 341 7.96 -12.04 -24.74
C ALA A 341 8.32 -13.28 -23.90
N GLY A 342 7.98 -14.48 -24.36
CA GLY A 342 8.35 -15.75 -23.73
C GLY A 342 9.86 -15.92 -23.65
N ALA A 343 10.55 -15.74 -24.77
CA ALA A 343 12.02 -15.77 -24.85
C ALA A 343 12.65 -14.75 -23.89
N PHE A 344 12.17 -13.50 -23.88
CA PHE A 344 12.66 -12.47 -22.96
C PHE A 344 12.53 -12.89 -21.49
N LEU A 345 11.34 -13.34 -21.06
CA LEU A 345 11.09 -13.71 -19.66
C LEU A 345 11.86 -14.96 -19.25
N GLY A 346 11.98 -15.95 -20.15
CA GLY A 346 12.69 -17.18 -19.87
C GLY A 346 14.21 -16.97 -19.79
N SER A 347 14.77 -16.23 -20.75
CA SER A 347 16.18 -15.84 -20.71
C SER A 347 16.50 -14.96 -19.50
N ALA A 348 15.60 -14.03 -19.14
CA ALA A 348 15.76 -13.23 -17.92
C ALA A 348 15.83 -14.12 -16.66
N ALA A 349 14.92 -15.10 -16.54
CA ALA A 349 14.94 -16.05 -15.44
C ALA A 349 16.25 -16.85 -15.39
N ARG A 350 16.77 -17.26 -16.54
CA ARG A 350 18.05 -17.99 -16.64
C ARG A 350 19.26 -17.14 -16.25
N ILE A 351 19.32 -15.89 -16.73
CA ILE A 351 20.36 -14.92 -16.35
C ILE A 351 20.33 -14.69 -14.83
N LEU A 352 19.14 -14.52 -14.25
CA LEU A 352 18.98 -14.36 -12.80
C LEU A 352 19.48 -15.59 -12.03
N LEU A 353 19.30 -16.81 -12.56
CA LEU A 353 19.84 -18.02 -11.95
C LEU A 353 21.37 -18.04 -11.98
N ALA A 354 21.97 -17.66 -13.12
CA ALA A 354 23.43 -17.60 -13.24
C ALA A 354 24.03 -16.60 -12.25
N VAL A 355 23.40 -15.43 -12.10
CA VAL A 355 23.79 -14.41 -11.11
C VAL A 355 23.65 -14.90 -9.67
N MET A 356 22.71 -15.81 -9.37
CA MET A 356 22.51 -16.31 -8.00
C MET A 356 23.37 -17.53 -7.67
N ARG A 357 23.86 -18.28 -8.66
CA ARG A 357 24.64 -19.50 -8.44
C ARG A 357 26.14 -19.36 -8.72
N ASP A 358 26.62 -18.22 -9.24
CA ASP A 358 28.03 -17.92 -9.57
C ASP A 358 28.78 -19.04 -10.34
N GLY A 359 28.06 -20.00 -10.94
CA GLY A 359 28.57 -21.34 -11.26
C GLY A 359 28.86 -21.63 -12.73
N GLU A 360 28.91 -20.62 -13.60
CA GLU A 360 29.22 -20.84 -15.03
C GLU A 360 30.57 -20.26 -15.48
N GLY A 361 31.36 -19.67 -14.57
CA GLY A 361 32.76 -19.28 -14.83
C GLY A 361 32.98 -18.27 -15.97
N GLN A 362 31.92 -17.65 -16.49
CA GLN A 362 31.95 -16.82 -17.71
C GLN A 362 31.76 -15.32 -17.44
N THR A 363 31.55 -14.90 -16.19
CA THR A 363 31.35 -13.49 -15.84
C THR A 363 32.35 -13.07 -14.79
N ASP A 364 33.07 -11.98 -15.04
CA ASP A 364 34.00 -11.41 -14.07
C ASP A 364 33.20 -10.95 -12.84
N LEU A 365 33.46 -11.58 -11.69
CA LEU A 365 32.78 -11.30 -10.42
C LEU A 365 32.86 -9.80 -10.07
N THR A 366 33.93 -9.12 -10.47
CA THR A 366 34.09 -7.68 -10.24
C THR A 366 33.08 -6.82 -11.02
N GLU A 367 32.69 -7.21 -12.23
CA GLU A 367 31.65 -6.53 -13.00
C GLU A 367 30.25 -6.79 -12.43
N ILE A 368 29.95 -8.04 -12.05
CA ILE A 368 28.66 -8.38 -11.41
C ILE A 368 28.50 -7.64 -10.07
N HIS A 369 29.54 -7.58 -9.23
CA HIS A 369 29.49 -6.82 -7.98
C HIS A 369 29.34 -5.31 -8.21
N SER A 370 29.89 -4.77 -9.31
CA SER A 370 29.67 -3.37 -9.69
C SER A 370 28.23 -3.08 -10.16
N TRP A 371 27.56 -4.07 -10.78
CA TRP A 371 26.14 -3.98 -11.19
C TRP A 371 25.17 -4.29 -10.05
N ARG A 372 25.60 -5.09 -9.07
CA ARG A 372 24.92 -5.30 -7.78
C ARG A 372 25.14 -4.06 -6.90
N SER A 373 24.56 -2.92 -7.27
CA SER A 373 24.54 -1.79 -6.35
C SER A 373 23.80 -2.12 -5.04
N ASP A 374 22.93 -3.15 -5.04
CA ASP A 374 21.99 -3.43 -3.96
C ASP A 374 21.72 -4.94 -3.72
N LYS A 375 21.24 -5.25 -2.50
CA LYS A 375 21.09 -6.57 -1.87
C LYS A 375 19.96 -7.40 -2.49
N THR A 376 20.17 -8.70 -2.74
CA THR A 376 19.20 -9.53 -3.47
C THR A 376 18.19 -10.30 -2.59
N PRO A 377 16.86 -10.27 -2.88
CA PRO A 377 15.92 -11.13 -2.19
C PRO A 377 16.28 -12.58 -2.48
N VAL A 378 16.56 -13.31 -1.41
CA VAL A 378 16.91 -14.71 -1.46
C VAL A 378 15.63 -15.55 -1.49
N SER A 379 15.23 -15.98 -2.68
CA SER A 379 14.12 -16.92 -2.86
C SER A 379 14.35 -17.76 -4.10
N GLU A 380 14.26 -19.09 -3.97
CA GLU A 380 14.36 -20.02 -5.12
C GLU A 380 13.29 -19.75 -6.18
N SER A 381 12.16 -19.15 -5.79
CA SER A 381 11.09 -18.76 -6.72
C SER A 381 11.37 -17.44 -7.46
N SER A 382 12.52 -16.80 -7.24
CA SER A 382 12.88 -15.52 -7.86
C SER A 382 13.76 -15.64 -9.11
N TYR A 383 14.29 -16.83 -9.40
CA TYR A 383 15.19 -17.07 -10.53
C TYR A 383 15.00 -18.46 -11.15
N GLY A 384 15.56 -18.67 -12.35
CA GLY A 384 15.60 -19.94 -13.06
C GLY A 384 14.22 -20.60 -13.22
N ARG A 385 14.16 -21.91 -12.98
CA ARG A 385 12.91 -22.67 -13.05
C ARG A 385 11.89 -22.22 -12.01
N GLY A 386 12.33 -21.81 -10.82
CA GLY A 386 11.43 -21.32 -9.76
C GLY A 386 10.72 -20.04 -10.16
N PHE A 387 11.41 -19.10 -10.80
CA PHE A 387 10.81 -17.90 -11.39
C PHE A 387 9.73 -18.26 -12.41
N TYR A 388 10.03 -19.17 -13.34
CA TYR A 388 9.08 -19.58 -14.36
C TYR A 388 7.82 -20.19 -13.74
N LEU A 389 7.98 -21.11 -12.80
CA LEU A 389 6.85 -21.77 -12.14
C LEU A 389 6.01 -20.77 -11.35
N LEU A 390 6.66 -19.84 -10.64
CA LEU A 390 5.97 -18.78 -9.91
C LEU A 390 5.23 -17.85 -10.88
N ALA A 391 5.87 -17.42 -11.98
CA ALA A 391 5.27 -16.54 -12.98
C ALA A 391 4.00 -17.17 -13.57
N CYS A 392 4.04 -18.43 -14.00
CA CYS A 392 2.87 -19.12 -14.55
C CYS A 392 1.76 -19.32 -13.51
N ARG A 393 2.10 -19.61 -12.25
CA ARG A 393 1.12 -19.78 -11.17
C ARG A 393 0.48 -18.45 -10.76
N LEU A 394 1.30 -17.41 -10.63
CA LEU A 394 0.90 -16.09 -10.17
C LEU A 394 0.11 -15.31 -11.23
N LEU A 395 0.54 -15.42 -12.49
CA LEU A 395 0.03 -14.65 -13.62
C LEU A 395 -0.51 -15.62 -14.68
N PRO A 396 -1.71 -16.18 -14.49
CA PRO A 396 -2.31 -17.14 -15.43
C PRO A 396 -2.39 -16.60 -16.86
N GLU A 397 -2.43 -15.28 -17.05
CA GLU A 397 -2.38 -14.60 -18.34
C GLU A 397 -1.18 -15.04 -19.19
N LEU A 398 -0.02 -15.29 -18.57
CA LEU A 398 1.19 -15.77 -19.25
C LEU A 398 1.04 -17.24 -19.71
N GLY A 399 0.28 -18.06 -18.98
CA GLY A 399 0.06 -19.47 -19.29
C GLY A 399 -1.05 -19.74 -20.32
N GLN A 400 -1.88 -18.74 -20.65
CA GLN A 400 -2.99 -18.91 -21.60
C GLN A 400 -2.53 -19.10 -23.04
N ASN A 401 -1.41 -18.50 -23.44
CA ASN A 401 -0.84 -18.66 -24.76
C ASN A 401 0.24 -19.76 -24.75
N PRO A 402 0.03 -20.90 -25.43
CA PRO A 402 0.97 -22.02 -25.40
C PRO A 402 2.33 -21.65 -26.00
N VAL A 403 2.38 -20.72 -26.97
CA VAL A 403 3.64 -20.28 -27.59
C VAL A 403 4.49 -19.51 -26.60
N LEU A 404 3.89 -18.58 -25.85
CA LEU A 404 4.62 -17.83 -24.82
C LEU A 404 5.17 -18.78 -23.76
N HIS A 405 4.33 -19.70 -23.28
CA HIS A 405 4.69 -20.67 -22.27
C HIS A 405 5.85 -21.58 -22.69
N GLN A 406 5.78 -22.13 -23.91
CA GLN A 406 6.83 -22.98 -24.46
C GLN A 406 8.15 -22.22 -24.61
N GLU A 407 8.11 -21.02 -25.17
CA GLU A 407 9.32 -20.21 -25.39
C GLU A 407 9.98 -19.78 -24.08
N MET A 408 9.17 -19.51 -23.06
CA MET A 408 9.67 -19.20 -21.72
C MET A 408 10.32 -20.43 -21.07
N GLU A 409 9.74 -21.61 -21.24
CA GLU A 409 10.30 -22.87 -20.75
C GLU A 409 11.60 -23.26 -21.46
N GLU A 410 11.63 -23.14 -22.79
CA GLU A 410 12.83 -23.41 -23.58
C GLU A 410 13.98 -22.50 -23.16
N ALA A 411 13.76 -21.18 -23.12
CA ALA A 411 14.80 -20.21 -22.79
C ALA A 411 15.31 -20.30 -21.33
N VAL A 412 14.50 -20.81 -20.39
CA VAL A 412 14.96 -21.09 -19.02
C VAL A 412 15.97 -22.22 -18.94
N ASN A 413 15.90 -23.18 -19.87
CA ASN A 413 16.73 -24.39 -19.86
C ASN A 413 18.01 -24.25 -20.70
N GLU A 414 18.25 -23.10 -21.32
CA GLU A 414 19.46 -22.80 -22.09
C GLU A 414 20.69 -22.56 -21.19
N GLU A 415 21.88 -22.53 -21.80
CA GLU A 415 23.11 -22.06 -21.14
C GLU A 415 23.09 -20.53 -20.96
N TYR A 416 23.90 -20.00 -20.04
CA TYR A 416 23.92 -18.54 -19.78
C TYR A 416 24.22 -17.71 -21.02
N SER A 417 25.21 -18.08 -21.83
CA SER A 417 25.60 -17.34 -23.03
C SER A 417 24.45 -17.24 -24.05
N ASP A 418 23.77 -18.37 -24.28
CA ASP A 418 22.66 -18.46 -25.22
C ASP A 418 21.47 -17.65 -24.72
N ALA A 419 21.16 -17.76 -23.42
CA ALA A 419 20.12 -16.96 -22.79
C ALA A 419 20.44 -15.46 -22.83
N ALA A 420 21.68 -15.04 -22.59
CA ALA A 420 22.11 -13.64 -22.67
C ALA A 420 21.98 -13.06 -24.10
N GLU A 421 22.35 -13.84 -25.11
CA GLU A 421 22.16 -13.47 -26.51
C GLU A 421 20.67 -13.39 -26.86
N ARG A 422 19.88 -14.42 -26.52
CA ARG A 422 18.43 -14.49 -26.79
C ARG A 422 17.66 -13.39 -26.08
N PHE A 423 18.06 -13.02 -24.86
CA PHE A 423 17.55 -11.86 -24.14
C PHE A 423 17.80 -10.56 -24.92
N SER A 424 19.03 -10.35 -25.38
CA SER A 424 19.43 -9.16 -26.12
C SER A 424 18.71 -9.03 -27.47
N GLN A 425 18.59 -10.14 -28.21
CA GLN A 425 17.83 -10.20 -29.46
C GLN A 425 16.33 -9.90 -29.22
N SER A 426 15.75 -10.49 -28.17
CA SER A 426 14.35 -10.26 -27.80
C SER A 426 14.09 -8.81 -27.41
N PHE A 427 15.01 -8.21 -26.65
CA PHE A 427 14.95 -6.81 -26.28
C PHE A 427 14.94 -5.89 -27.51
N ILE A 428 15.88 -6.09 -28.45
CA ILE A 428 15.98 -5.27 -29.67
C ILE A 428 14.70 -5.43 -30.51
N SER A 429 14.23 -6.66 -30.72
CA SER A 429 13.00 -6.95 -31.47
C SER A 429 11.78 -6.25 -30.86
N LEU A 430 11.60 -6.34 -29.54
CA LEU A 430 10.52 -5.67 -28.83
C LEU A 430 10.63 -4.14 -28.91
N SER A 431 11.84 -3.60 -28.85
CA SER A 431 12.08 -2.15 -28.98
C SER A 431 11.60 -1.61 -30.34
N HIS A 432 11.82 -2.37 -31.42
CA HIS A 432 11.37 -2.01 -32.77
C HIS A 432 9.86 -2.13 -32.93
N SER A 433 9.22 -3.09 -32.25
CA SER A 433 7.77 -3.29 -32.29
C SER A 433 6.99 -2.31 -31.40
N CYS A 434 7.67 -1.64 -30.45
CA CYS A 434 7.03 -0.79 -29.45
C CYS A 434 6.68 0.60 -29.99
N SER A 435 5.43 1.03 -29.79
CA SER A 435 4.95 2.33 -30.22
C SER A 435 5.25 3.49 -29.26
N CYS A 436 5.86 3.23 -28.10
CA CYS A 436 6.06 4.25 -27.08
C CYS A 436 7.10 5.31 -27.50
N MET A 437 7.00 6.49 -26.89
CA MET A 437 7.89 7.62 -27.18
C MET A 437 9.37 7.35 -26.89
N ASP A 438 9.67 6.51 -25.89
CA ASP A 438 11.04 6.22 -25.49
C ASP A 438 11.73 5.28 -26.51
N CYS A 439 11.01 4.29 -27.05
CA CYS A 439 11.51 3.42 -28.12
C CYS A 439 11.57 4.13 -29.49
N ARG A 440 10.67 5.08 -29.76
CA ARG A 440 10.58 5.81 -31.05
C ARG A 440 11.56 6.97 -31.22
N ARG A 441 12.28 7.39 -30.17
CA ARG A 441 13.03 8.67 -30.12
C ARG A 441 14.20 8.82 -31.11
N GLY A 442 14.32 7.97 -32.12
CA GLY A 442 15.23 8.14 -33.26
C GLY A 442 14.88 9.31 -34.19
N VAL A 443 13.68 9.91 -34.12
CA VAL A 443 13.20 10.76 -35.24
C VAL A 443 12.74 12.20 -34.91
N CYS A 444 12.38 12.61 -33.68
CA CYS A 444 11.88 13.99 -33.49
C CYS A 444 12.30 14.68 -32.18
N VAL A 445 13.05 15.78 -32.34
CA VAL A 445 13.34 16.79 -31.31
C VAL A 445 12.25 17.87 -31.35
N GLU A 446 11.03 17.56 -30.90
CA GLU A 446 10.06 18.60 -30.57
C GLU A 446 9.44 18.31 -29.20
N ARG A 447 9.86 19.10 -28.21
CA ARG A 447 9.24 19.18 -26.88
C ARG A 447 7.84 19.80 -27.01
N LYS A 448 6.84 19.03 -27.43
CA LYS A 448 5.44 19.35 -27.09
C LYS A 448 5.08 18.62 -25.79
N PRO A 449 4.54 19.31 -24.78
CA PRO A 449 4.00 18.64 -23.60
C PRO A 449 2.70 17.98 -24.04
N LYS A 450 2.68 16.66 -24.21
CA LYS A 450 1.44 15.93 -24.50
C LYS A 450 1.10 14.94 -23.40
N ARG A 451 -0.17 15.07 -23.03
CA ARG A 451 -0.99 14.38 -22.04
C ARG A 451 -1.19 12.94 -22.54
N ASP A 452 -1.12 11.97 -21.63
CA ASP A 452 -1.12 10.52 -21.88
C ASP A 452 0.24 9.96 -22.35
N THR A 453 0.93 9.23 -21.45
CA THR A 453 2.15 8.46 -21.76
C THR A 453 1.77 6.99 -21.97
N ASP A 454 1.86 6.52 -23.22
CA ASP A 454 1.65 5.10 -23.56
C ASP A 454 2.58 4.18 -22.77
N PHE A 455 2.08 2.99 -22.40
CA PHE A 455 2.93 1.97 -21.80
C PHE A 455 3.91 1.38 -22.83
N CYS A 456 5.12 1.08 -22.38
CA CYS A 456 6.21 0.52 -23.17
C CYS A 456 6.28 -0.99 -22.96
N LEU A 457 6.37 -1.76 -24.06
CA LEU A 457 6.43 -3.23 -24.03
C LEU A 457 7.59 -3.75 -23.18
N LEU A 458 8.79 -3.18 -23.37
CA LEU A 458 9.98 -3.58 -22.62
C LEU A 458 9.82 -3.32 -21.11
N ARG A 459 9.27 -2.15 -20.75
CA ARG A 459 9.03 -1.82 -19.34
C ARG A 459 7.96 -2.71 -18.73
N ILE A 460 6.93 -3.12 -19.47
CA ILE A 460 5.95 -4.09 -18.99
C ILE A 460 6.64 -5.41 -18.63
N LEU A 461 7.51 -5.93 -19.51
CA LEU A 461 8.24 -7.17 -19.22
C LEU A 461 9.20 -7.03 -18.03
N SER A 462 9.94 -5.92 -17.92
CA SER A 462 10.76 -5.62 -16.74
C SER A 462 9.90 -5.54 -15.46
N THR A 463 8.70 -4.96 -15.56
CA THR A 463 7.75 -4.89 -14.45
C THR A 463 7.28 -6.28 -14.04
N ILE A 464 7.03 -7.19 -15.00
CA ILE A 464 6.69 -8.60 -14.71
C ILE A 464 7.86 -9.29 -14.00
N CYS A 465 9.10 -9.10 -14.46
CA CYS A 465 10.28 -9.63 -13.77
C CYS A 465 10.36 -9.13 -12.32
N ALA A 466 10.21 -7.82 -12.10
CA ALA A 466 10.22 -7.23 -10.77
C ALA A 466 9.06 -7.78 -9.90
N LEU A 467 7.85 -7.87 -10.46
CA LEU A 467 6.65 -8.35 -9.77
C LEU A 467 6.80 -9.80 -9.29
N VAL A 468 7.22 -10.71 -10.16
CA VAL A 468 7.44 -12.13 -9.80
C VAL A 468 8.48 -12.24 -8.69
N ARG A 469 9.56 -11.47 -8.77
CA ARG A 469 10.64 -11.47 -7.79
C ARG A 469 10.21 -10.89 -6.44
N VAL A 470 9.46 -9.80 -6.43
CA VAL A 470 8.88 -9.24 -5.20
C VAL A 470 7.93 -10.24 -4.54
N ILE A 471 7.00 -10.80 -5.31
CA ILE A 471 6.04 -11.78 -4.79
C ILE A 471 6.73 -13.05 -4.27
N SER A 472 7.87 -13.44 -4.84
CA SER A 472 8.64 -14.60 -4.38
C SER A 472 9.16 -14.47 -2.93
N THR A 473 9.16 -13.25 -2.38
CA THR A 473 9.58 -12.93 -1.01
C THR A 473 8.45 -12.36 -0.17
N ILE A 474 7.20 -12.57 -0.56
CA ILE A 474 6.04 -12.14 0.21
C ILE A 474 5.28 -13.36 0.72
N ASN A 475 5.13 -13.45 2.04
CA ASN A 475 4.29 -14.45 2.67
C ASN A 475 2.82 -14.07 2.47
N ARG A 476 2.06 -14.95 1.81
CA ARG A 476 0.62 -14.81 1.69
C ARG A 476 -0.02 -15.63 2.79
N GLN A 477 -0.48 -14.96 3.84
CA GLN A 477 -1.17 -15.65 4.91
C GLN A 477 -2.47 -16.29 4.39
N GLU A 478 -2.70 -17.53 4.81
CA GLU A 478 -3.92 -18.26 4.49
C GLU A 478 -5.15 -17.48 4.98
N ASN A 479 -6.17 -17.36 4.13
CA ASN A 479 -7.44 -16.65 4.38
C ASN A 479 -7.37 -15.10 4.46
N LEU A 480 -6.20 -14.48 4.26
CA LEU A 480 -5.99 -13.03 4.27
C LEU A 480 -5.34 -12.53 2.97
N GLU A 481 -5.75 -13.10 1.82
CA GLU A 481 -5.16 -12.72 0.55
C GLU A 481 -5.55 -11.28 0.15
N VAL A 482 -4.59 -10.37 0.28
CA VAL A 482 -4.71 -9.00 -0.20
C VAL A 482 -4.34 -8.97 -1.68
N GLN A 483 -5.21 -8.40 -2.50
CA GLN A 483 -4.95 -8.21 -3.93
C GLN A 483 -4.13 -6.93 -4.18
N PRO A 484 -3.27 -6.89 -5.22
CA PRO A 484 -2.50 -5.71 -5.55
C PRO A 484 -3.43 -4.57 -6.00
N THR A 485 -3.02 -3.33 -5.75
CA THR A 485 -3.76 -2.17 -6.27
C THR A 485 -3.40 -1.92 -7.73
N ARG A 486 -4.35 -1.42 -8.52
CA ARG A 486 -4.07 -1.01 -9.91
C ARG A 486 -2.98 0.06 -9.94
N SER A 487 -3.13 1.08 -9.08
CA SER A 487 -2.14 2.15 -8.92
C SER A 487 -0.77 1.61 -8.55
N GLY A 488 -0.68 0.61 -7.68
CA GLY A 488 0.56 -0.02 -7.28
C GLY A 488 1.30 -0.73 -8.41
N LEU A 489 0.58 -1.40 -9.32
CA LEU A 489 1.19 -1.99 -10.53
C LEU A 489 1.66 -0.91 -11.51
N GLU A 490 0.89 0.17 -11.71
CA GLU A 490 1.32 1.30 -12.52
C GLU A 490 2.57 1.97 -11.91
N SER A 491 2.64 2.10 -10.59
CA SER A 491 3.81 2.62 -9.87
C SER A 491 5.04 1.74 -10.04
N LEU A 492 4.88 0.43 -9.89
CA LEU A 492 5.96 -0.53 -10.10
C LEU A 492 6.54 -0.40 -11.51
N TYR A 493 5.66 -0.21 -12.50
CA TYR A 493 6.07 0.08 -13.88
C TYR A 493 6.85 1.39 -14.00
N TRP A 494 6.42 2.45 -13.33
CA TRP A 494 7.08 3.75 -13.41
C TRP A 494 8.45 3.78 -12.73
N ILE A 495 8.68 2.93 -11.72
CA ILE A 495 10.01 2.74 -11.12
C ILE A 495 11.01 2.22 -12.16
N GLN A 496 10.56 1.34 -13.07
CA GLN A 496 11.41 0.82 -14.16
C GLN A 496 11.81 1.92 -15.19
N ARG A 497 11.18 3.11 -15.14
CA ARG A 497 11.44 4.20 -16.10
C ARG A 497 12.84 4.77 -15.95
N GLU A 498 13.33 4.95 -14.72
CA GLU A 498 14.61 5.60 -14.49
C GLU A 498 15.77 4.74 -15.01
N THR A 499 15.60 3.43 -14.96
CA THR A 499 16.59 2.43 -15.35
C THR A 499 16.75 2.23 -16.86
N ILE A 500 15.66 2.38 -17.63
CA ILE A 500 15.64 2.13 -19.09
C ILE A 500 15.90 3.41 -19.92
N ARG A 501 16.25 4.54 -19.28
CA ARG A 501 16.45 5.83 -19.97
C ARG A 501 17.73 5.92 -20.82
N ASN A 502 18.72 5.06 -20.58
CA ASN A 502 20.07 5.21 -21.14
C ASN A 502 20.40 4.29 -22.32
N LEU A 503 19.39 3.84 -23.08
CA LEU A 503 19.54 2.97 -24.27
C LEU A 503 20.43 3.51 -25.42
N ARG A 504 21.06 4.68 -25.24
CA ARG A 504 21.95 5.33 -26.22
C ARG A 504 23.37 5.50 -25.74
N ASP A 505 23.65 5.15 -24.50
CA ASP A 505 25.02 5.19 -24.01
C ASP A 505 25.76 3.97 -24.57
N PRO A 506 26.87 4.13 -25.31
CA PRO A 506 27.68 3.01 -25.78
C PRO A 506 28.28 2.16 -24.65
N VAL A 507 28.24 2.65 -23.40
CA VAL A 507 28.62 1.93 -22.18
C VAL A 507 27.43 1.20 -21.53
N TYR A 508 26.21 1.34 -22.05
CA TYR A 508 25.00 0.72 -21.49
C TYR A 508 25.05 -0.80 -21.62
N ASN A 509 25.16 -1.51 -20.49
CA ASN A 509 25.06 -2.96 -20.46
C ASN A 509 23.59 -3.33 -20.38
N LEU A 510 23.06 -3.98 -21.41
CA LEU A 510 21.64 -4.33 -21.44
C LEU A 510 21.22 -5.22 -20.27
N ILE A 511 22.05 -6.19 -19.88
CA ILE A 511 21.76 -7.11 -18.79
C ILE A 511 21.97 -6.40 -17.45
N GLY A 512 23.15 -5.78 -17.28
CA GLY A 512 23.56 -5.05 -16.09
C GLY A 512 22.59 -3.92 -15.76
N ASP A 513 22.31 -3.04 -16.71
CA ASP A 513 21.47 -1.87 -16.48
C ASP A 513 19.97 -2.20 -16.58
N SER A 514 19.49 -2.97 -17.56
CA SER A 514 18.03 -3.19 -17.74
C SER A 514 17.43 -4.35 -16.93
N LEU A 515 18.19 -5.39 -16.59
CA LEU A 515 17.65 -6.53 -15.85
C LEU A 515 18.15 -6.55 -14.40
N LEU A 516 19.45 -6.34 -14.21
CA LEU A 516 20.09 -6.39 -12.89
C LEU A 516 20.04 -5.04 -12.16
N GLY A 517 20.06 -3.90 -12.85
CA GLY A 517 19.89 -2.57 -12.24
C GLY A 517 18.47 -2.29 -11.79
N ASN A 518 17.49 -3.07 -12.29
CA ASN A 518 16.09 -3.06 -11.88
C ASN A 518 15.81 -3.92 -10.64
N TRP A 519 16.86 -4.25 -9.88
CA TRP A 519 16.75 -5.06 -8.70
C TRP A 519 15.93 -4.35 -7.60
N PRO A 520 15.00 -5.05 -6.93
CA PRO A 520 14.34 -4.54 -5.73
C PRO A 520 15.34 -4.08 -4.68
N LYS A 521 15.50 -2.77 -4.49
CA LYS A 521 16.38 -2.23 -3.44
C LYS A 521 15.87 -2.62 -2.04
N HIS A 522 14.55 -2.61 -1.85
CA HIS A 522 13.88 -3.05 -0.62
C HIS A 522 12.56 -3.76 -0.91
N THR A 523 12.48 -5.07 -0.62
CA THR A 523 11.22 -5.85 -0.78
C THR A 523 10.06 -5.22 0.00
N LEU A 524 10.33 -4.71 1.21
CA LEU A 524 9.33 -4.05 2.05
C LEU A 524 8.77 -2.77 1.41
N GLU A 525 9.58 -2.00 0.70
CA GLU A 525 9.12 -0.82 -0.04
C GLU A 525 8.28 -1.22 -1.26
N LEU A 526 8.74 -2.19 -2.05
CA LEU A 526 7.99 -2.66 -3.21
C LEU A 526 6.66 -3.32 -2.83
N ALA A 527 6.60 -4.01 -1.68
CA ALA A 527 5.35 -4.52 -1.14
C ALA A 527 4.36 -3.38 -0.83
N GLN A 528 4.83 -2.29 -0.23
CA GLN A 528 3.99 -1.10 0.01
C GLN A 528 3.50 -0.46 -1.28
N ILE A 529 4.38 -0.33 -2.27
CA ILE A 529 3.99 0.18 -3.59
C ILE A 529 2.88 -0.69 -4.18
N LEU A 530 3.08 -2.02 -4.20
CA LEU A 530 2.19 -2.96 -4.86
C LEU A 530 0.81 -3.09 -4.18
N PHE A 531 0.76 -3.14 -2.85
CA PHE A 531 -0.47 -3.45 -2.12
C PHE A 531 -1.17 -2.25 -1.48
N ALA A 532 -0.42 -1.16 -1.22
CA ALA A 532 -0.96 0.08 -0.68
C ALA A 532 -0.97 1.24 -1.71
N GLY A 533 -0.44 1.02 -2.92
CA GLY A 533 -0.37 2.07 -3.95
C GLY A 533 0.60 3.21 -3.59
N ARG A 534 1.51 3.00 -2.63
CA ARG A 534 2.51 3.99 -2.21
C ARG A 534 3.35 4.37 -3.42
N GLN A 535 3.55 5.66 -3.66
CA GLN A 535 4.42 6.14 -4.73
C GLN A 535 5.85 6.29 -4.17
N HIS A 536 6.85 5.85 -4.93
CA HIS A 536 8.26 5.93 -4.53
C HIS A 536 8.63 7.39 -4.19
N GLY A 537 8.87 7.65 -2.91
CA GLY A 537 9.41 8.92 -2.46
C GLY A 537 10.90 8.93 -2.79
N ARG A 538 11.38 9.97 -3.49
CA ARG A 538 12.78 10.13 -3.88
C ARG A 538 13.77 10.33 -2.70
N GLY A 539 13.40 9.92 -1.49
CA GLY A 539 14.20 10.12 -0.29
C GLY A 539 13.91 9.04 0.76
N SER A 540 15.01 8.41 1.19
CA SER A 540 15.14 7.57 2.39
C SER A 540 14.45 6.20 2.35
N GLY A 541 15.04 5.28 1.58
CA GLY A 541 15.08 3.89 2.00
C GLY A 541 16.05 3.80 3.17
N ASN A 542 15.55 4.00 4.40
CA ASN A 542 16.38 3.76 5.57
C ASN A 542 16.53 2.24 5.68
N ASP A 543 17.74 1.74 5.47
CA ASP A 543 18.11 0.32 5.52
C ASP A 543 17.75 -0.38 6.84
N SER A 544 17.38 0.41 7.85
CA SER A 544 16.95 -0.01 9.18
C SER A 544 15.44 -0.27 9.32
N VAL A 545 14.59 0.04 8.34
CA VAL A 545 13.13 -0.21 8.49
C VAL A 545 12.83 -1.71 8.44
N VAL A 546 12.24 -2.24 9.53
CA VAL A 546 11.90 -3.67 9.67
C VAL A 546 10.40 -3.94 9.65
N ALA A 547 9.59 -2.94 9.98
CA ALA A 547 8.15 -2.98 9.74
C ALA A 547 7.57 -1.57 9.52
N VAL A 548 6.46 -1.50 8.78
CA VAL A 548 5.75 -0.24 8.52
C VAL A 548 4.25 -0.49 8.35
N SER A 549 3.45 0.43 8.86
CA SER A 549 2.01 0.51 8.65
C SER A 549 1.71 1.65 7.67
N HIS A 550 1.15 1.34 6.52
CA HIS A 550 0.81 2.32 5.49
C HIS A 550 -0.52 1.97 4.81
N SER A 551 -1.40 2.97 4.64
CA SER A 551 -2.75 2.81 4.06
C SER A 551 -3.56 1.66 4.69
N GLY A 552 -3.41 1.44 6.01
CA GLY A 552 -4.11 0.38 6.73
C GLY A 552 -3.57 -1.03 6.51
N LEU A 553 -2.38 -1.17 5.91
CA LEU A 553 -1.67 -2.44 5.79
C LEU A 553 -0.36 -2.37 6.56
N CYS A 554 -0.06 -3.42 7.32
CA CYS A 554 1.24 -3.67 7.93
C CYS A 554 2.10 -4.51 7.00
N PHE A 555 3.36 -4.11 6.86
CA PHE A 555 4.40 -4.82 6.14
C PHE A 555 5.52 -5.06 7.15
N CYS A 556 5.85 -6.31 7.45
CA CYS A 556 6.90 -6.64 8.41
C CYS A 556 7.86 -7.70 7.85
N LEU A 557 9.15 -7.55 8.13
CA LEU A 557 10.14 -8.58 7.85
C LEU A 557 9.89 -9.78 8.76
N ASN A 558 10.03 -10.98 8.21
CA ASN A 558 9.87 -12.21 8.98
C ASN A 558 10.92 -12.34 10.11
N THR A 559 12.05 -11.65 9.99
CA THR A 559 13.06 -11.54 11.05
C THR A 559 12.53 -10.90 12.35
N LEU A 560 11.40 -10.18 12.33
CA LEU A 560 10.72 -9.72 13.55
C LEU A 560 9.79 -10.78 14.16
N MET A 561 9.36 -11.76 13.37
CA MET A 561 8.42 -12.80 13.78
C MET A 561 9.19 -14.04 14.30
N GLU A 562 10.33 -14.33 13.68
CA GLU A 562 11.14 -15.51 13.93
C GLU A 562 12.63 -15.23 13.63
N ILE A 563 13.51 -15.75 14.47
CA ILE A 563 14.95 -15.81 14.19
C ILE A 563 15.24 -17.14 13.50
N THR A 564 15.77 -17.09 12.29
CA THR A 564 16.10 -18.26 11.49
C THR A 564 17.43 -18.06 10.77
N SER A 565 18.20 -19.14 10.61
CA SER A 565 19.40 -19.16 9.78
C SER A 565 19.10 -19.44 8.31
N ASP A 566 17.86 -19.79 7.97
CA ASP A 566 17.42 -20.01 6.59
C ASP A 566 17.15 -18.66 5.91
N PRO A 567 17.97 -18.25 4.92
CA PRO A 567 17.81 -16.96 4.24
C PRO A 567 16.48 -16.85 3.50
N GLN A 568 15.93 -17.94 2.97
CA GLN A 568 14.65 -17.92 2.25
C GLN A 568 13.49 -17.59 3.17
N ARG A 569 13.58 -17.99 4.45
CA ARG A 569 12.58 -17.67 5.47
C ARG A 569 12.83 -16.32 6.12
N ALA A 570 14.09 -15.94 6.32
CA ALA A 570 14.45 -14.64 6.88
C ALA A 570 14.07 -13.49 5.92
N CYS A 571 14.25 -13.68 4.61
CA CYS A 571 14.07 -12.63 3.61
C CYS A 571 12.62 -12.37 3.19
N VAL A 572 11.64 -12.91 3.91
CA VAL A 572 10.22 -12.79 3.57
C VAL A 572 9.57 -11.57 4.24
N VAL A 573 8.71 -10.88 3.52
CA VAL A 573 7.81 -9.84 4.03
C VAL A 573 6.43 -10.44 4.26
N THR A 574 5.87 -10.26 5.45
CA THR A 574 4.48 -10.59 5.75
C THR A 574 3.61 -9.34 5.63
N ILE A 575 2.44 -9.49 5.00
CA ILE A 575 1.47 -8.41 4.81
C ILE A 575 0.20 -8.74 5.59
N VAL A 576 -0.23 -7.80 6.43
CA VAL A 576 -1.42 -7.98 7.28
C VAL A 576 -2.27 -6.70 7.25
N PRO A 577 -3.60 -6.78 7.08
CA PRO A 577 -4.48 -5.64 7.30
C PRO A 577 -4.44 -5.15 8.75
N GLY A 578 -4.30 -3.86 8.96
CA GLY A 578 -4.34 -3.19 10.26
C GLY A 578 -3.10 -2.36 10.57
N LYS A 579 -2.73 -2.30 11.85
CA LYS A 579 -1.71 -1.38 12.40
C LYS A 579 -0.66 -2.11 13.23
N ILE A 580 0.46 -1.45 13.49
CA ILE A 580 1.49 -1.94 14.42
C ILE A 580 1.06 -1.51 15.83
N GLU A 581 0.95 -2.48 16.75
CA GLU A 581 0.55 -2.25 18.13
C GLU A 581 1.65 -2.67 19.11
N TRP A 582 1.99 -1.77 20.03
CA TRP A 582 2.90 -2.03 21.15
C TRP A 582 2.37 -1.32 22.41
N ASN A 583 2.31 -2.02 23.54
CA ASN A 583 1.77 -1.45 24.79
C ASN A 583 0.37 -0.81 24.65
N ASN A 584 -0.45 -1.32 23.72
CA ASN A 584 -1.76 -0.79 23.31
C ASN A 584 -1.70 0.59 22.62
N PHE A 585 -0.54 1.07 22.20
CA PHE A 585 -0.37 2.25 21.34
C PHE A 585 -0.15 1.81 19.90
N ILE A 586 -0.54 2.68 18.96
CA ILE A 586 -0.44 2.44 17.53
C ILE A 586 0.80 3.15 16.99
N TYR A 587 1.58 2.43 16.19
CA TYR A 587 2.82 2.93 15.59
C TYR A 587 2.78 2.80 14.07
N ASN A 588 3.52 3.68 13.40
CA ASN A 588 3.62 3.75 11.94
C ASN A 588 4.80 2.95 11.39
N ALA A 589 5.88 2.81 12.16
CA ALA A 589 7.06 2.05 11.72
C ALA A 589 7.88 1.51 12.89
N VAL A 590 8.61 0.44 12.60
CA VAL A 590 9.62 -0.18 13.46
C VAL A 590 10.96 -0.12 12.72
N TYR A 591 11.98 0.37 13.40
CA TYR A 591 13.34 0.47 12.90
C TYR A 591 14.28 -0.43 13.72
N ASP A 592 15.37 -0.88 13.13
CA ASP A 592 16.51 -1.33 13.91
C ASP A 592 17.03 -0.15 14.75
N GLN A 593 17.37 -0.43 16.01
CA GLN A 593 18.00 0.57 16.86
C GLN A 593 19.36 0.96 16.26
N GLU A 594 19.51 2.23 15.87
CA GLU A 594 20.80 2.74 15.41
C GLU A 594 21.81 2.64 16.56
N HIS A 595 22.96 2.03 16.29
CA HIS A 595 24.08 2.11 17.21
C HIS A 595 24.48 3.58 17.36
N GLU A 596 24.29 4.17 18.54
CA GLU A 596 25.02 5.38 18.92
C GLU A 596 26.53 5.04 18.97
N ILE A 597 27.19 5.05 17.81
CA ILE A 597 28.64 5.20 17.76
C ILE A 597 28.87 6.70 17.81
N GLY A 598 29.03 7.25 19.02
CA GLY A 598 29.43 8.63 19.23
C GLY A 598 30.77 8.95 18.57
N PHE A 599 30.74 9.37 17.31
CA PHE A 599 31.89 9.95 16.62
C PHE A 599 32.07 11.40 17.03
N GLN A 600 32.67 11.63 18.20
CA GLN A 600 33.47 12.82 18.49
C GLN A 600 34.76 12.38 19.18
N ALA A 601 35.64 11.70 18.45
CA ALA A 601 37.02 11.58 18.86
C ALA A 601 37.71 12.94 18.62
N GLU A 602 37.68 13.82 19.63
CA GLU A 602 38.79 14.76 19.79
C GLU A 602 40.08 13.94 19.79
N LYS A 603 41.02 14.29 18.92
CA LYS A 603 42.36 13.69 18.86
C LYS A 603 43.05 13.85 20.21
N THR A 604 42.89 12.88 21.09
CA THR A 604 43.76 12.69 22.25
C THR A 604 44.88 11.75 21.81
N GLY A 605 46.10 12.28 21.78
CA GLY A 605 47.29 11.56 21.34
C GLY A 605 47.72 10.49 22.35
N TYR A 606 47.14 9.30 22.22
CA TYR A 606 47.61 8.11 22.92
C TYR A 606 48.10 7.07 21.90
N ASP A 607 49.38 6.70 22.01
CA ASP A 607 49.98 5.61 21.25
C ASP A 607 49.53 4.26 21.85
N ALA A 608 49.02 3.37 21.00
CA ALA A 608 48.55 2.05 21.42
C ALA A 608 49.71 1.11 21.79
N LEU A 609 49.64 0.50 22.98
CA LEU A 609 50.66 -0.43 23.50
C LEU A 609 50.64 -1.81 22.83
N SER A 610 49.51 -2.22 22.26
CA SER A 610 49.41 -3.43 21.44
C SER A 610 48.11 -3.46 20.64
N MET A 611 48.18 -3.84 19.36
CA MET A 611 47.01 -4.24 18.56
C MET A 611 46.87 -5.75 18.62
N THR A 612 45.67 -6.22 19.00
CA THR A 612 45.34 -7.65 18.91
C THR A 612 44.16 -7.78 17.95
N THR A 613 44.33 -8.56 16.89
CA THR A 613 43.24 -8.92 15.99
C THR A 613 42.34 -9.91 16.73
N LEU A 614 41.14 -9.47 17.10
CA LEU A 614 40.09 -10.33 17.63
C LEU A 614 39.04 -10.45 16.52
N THR A 615 38.87 -11.64 15.96
CA THR A 615 37.68 -11.86 15.15
C THR A 615 36.49 -11.91 16.11
N LYS A 616 35.35 -11.32 15.72
CA LYS A 616 34.14 -11.17 16.55
C LYS A 616 33.59 -12.51 17.11
N TYR A 617 34.20 -13.64 16.73
CA TYR A 617 33.75 -15.00 16.93
C TYR A 617 34.80 -15.96 17.51
N ASP A 618 35.99 -15.50 17.92
CA ASP A 618 37.05 -16.41 18.42
C ASP A 618 36.64 -17.24 19.66
N ASP A 619 35.64 -16.77 20.42
CA ASP A 619 35.07 -17.48 21.58
C ASP A 619 33.60 -17.94 21.38
N LEU A 620 33.01 -17.68 20.20
CA LEU A 620 31.68 -18.17 19.86
C LEU A 620 31.86 -19.52 19.18
N VAL A 621 31.64 -20.58 19.94
CA VAL A 621 31.36 -21.90 19.38
C VAL A 621 30.36 -21.70 18.24
N ASP A 622 30.69 -22.27 17.07
CA ASP A 622 29.91 -22.23 15.82
C ASP A 622 28.40 -22.01 16.09
N SER A 623 27.80 -21.08 15.33
CA SER A 623 26.35 -20.76 15.31
C SER A 623 25.40 -21.98 15.23
N SER A 624 25.93 -23.18 14.98
CA SER A 624 25.30 -24.48 15.19
C SER A 624 25.18 -24.92 16.67
N THR A 625 25.63 -24.12 17.64
CA THR A 625 25.56 -24.47 19.07
C THR A 625 24.12 -24.46 19.57
N ALA A 626 23.65 -25.63 20.00
CA ALA A 626 22.43 -25.73 20.79
C ALA A 626 22.59 -24.87 22.07
N GLY A 627 21.73 -23.87 22.26
CA GLY A 627 21.69 -23.06 23.48
C GLY A 627 21.83 -21.53 23.32
N LEU A 628 21.63 -20.98 22.12
CA LEU A 628 21.40 -19.54 21.96
C LEU A 628 20.03 -19.15 22.52
N ASN A 629 20.00 -18.15 23.39
CA ASN A 629 18.79 -17.54 23.90
C ASN A 629 18.68 -16.11 23.37
N ALA A 630 17.59 -15.80 22.67
CA ALA A 630 17.36 -14.50 22.09
C ALA A 630 16.10 -13.87 22.67
N GLU A 631 16.17 -12.57 22.92
CA GLU A 631 15.06 -11.74 23.41
C GLU A 631 14.91 -10.54 22.46
N LEU A 632 13.68 -10.26 22.02
CA LEU A 632 13.37 -9.08 21.23
C LEU A 632 13.06 -7.92 22.17
N ILE A 633 13.84 -6.85 22.09
CA ILE A 633 13.68 -5.65 22.90
C ILE A 633 13.09 -4.56 22.02
N ILE A 634 12.05 -3.88 22.53
CA ILE A 634 11.39 -2.75 21.87
C ILE A 634 11.55 -1.51 22.73
N GLU A 635 12.00 -0.43 22.10
CA GLU A 635 12.15 0.88 22.74
C GLU A 635 11.46 1.96 21.90
N GLU A 636 10.98 3.00 22.56
CA GLU A 636 10.39 4.15 21.88
C GLU A 636 11.49 5.15 21.52
N VAL A 637 11.73 5.37 20.22
CA VAL A 637 12.85 6.21 19.76
C VAL A 637 12.56 7.68 20.06
N PHE A 638 11.33 8.14 19.81
CA PHE A 638 10.82 9.46 20.19
C PHE A 638 9.28 9.44 20.27
N PRO A 639 8.65 9.96 21.34
CA PRO A 639 7.19 9.92 21.51
C PRO A 639 6.40 10.64 20.40
N GLU A 640 7.02 11.63 19.74
CA GLU A 640 6.33 12.49 18.76
C GLU A 640 6.15 11.85 17.38
N ASN A 641 6.96 10.83 17.02
CA ASN A 641 7.02 10.32 15.65
C ASN A 641 6.18 9.06 15.38
N SER A 642 5.51 8.50 16.39
CA SER A 642 4.80 7.20 16.26
C SER A 642 5.71 6.10 15.66
N THR A 643 6.98 6.07 16.07
CA THR A 643 7.99 5.11 15.62
C THR A 643 8.67 4.44 16.81
N ILE A 644 8.94 3.14 16.70
CA ILE A 644 9.65 2.34 17.71
C ILE A 644 10.92 1.73 17.13
N SER A 645 11.89 1.42 17.98
CA SER A 645 13.07 0.64 17.63
C SER A 645 12.91 -0.80 18.13
N ALA A 646 13.53 -1.72 17.41
CA ALA A 646 13.61 -3.13 17.74
C ALA A 646 15.06 -3.60 17.66
N ILE A 647 15.48 -4.41 18.63
CA ILE A 647 16.79 -5.07 18.61
C ILE A 647 16.73 -6.42 19.31
N TYR A 648 17.46 -7.41 18.79
CA TYR A 648 17.62 -8.67 19.48
C TYR A 648 18.79 -8.61 20.45
N ARG A 649 18.54 -9.01 21.69
CA ARG A 649 19.57 -9.34 22.66
C ARG A 649 19.78 -10.85 22.66
N VAL A 650 20.95 -11.28 22.20
CA VAL A 650 21.29 -12.70 22.09
C VAL A 650 22.36 -13.05 23.12
N SER A 651 22.17 -14.17 23.81
CA SER A 651 23.05 -14.72 24.84
C SER A 651 23.30 -16.20 24.60
N THR A 652 24.39 -16.73 25.14
CA THR A 652 24.71 -18.16 25.10
C THR A 652 24.51 -18.78 26.48
N ALA A 653 24.09 -20.03 26.54
CA ALA A 653 23.99 -20.76 27.81
C ALA A 653 25.32 -20.82 28.58
N GLN A 654 26.45 -20.82 27.86
CA GLN A 654 27.80 -20.86 28.43
C GLN A 654 28.23 -19.51 29.04
N PHE A 655 27.73 -18.39 28.51
CA PHE A 655 28.08 -17.05 28.96
C PHE A 655 26.83 -16.16 29.08
N ALA A 656 25.89 -16.53 29.93
CA ALA A 656 24.60 -15.82 30.08
C ALA A 656 24.74 -14.32 30.41
N ALA A 657 25.85 -13.90 31.03
CA ALA A 657 26.13 -12.49 31.34
C ALA A 657 26.62 -11.68 30.12
N ARG A 658 27.12 -12.36 29.07
CA ARG A 658 27.56 -11.71 27.83
C ARG A 658 26.40 -11.77 26.84
N HIS A 659 25.98 -10.60 26.39
CA HIS A 659 25.00 -10.48 25.33
C HIS A 659 25.59 -9.67 24.19
N PHE A 660 25.17 -9.99 22.97
CA PHE A 660 25.37 -9.13 21.82
C PHE A 660 24.02 -8.66 21.32
N LEU A 661 24.03 -7.48 20.72
CA LEU A 661 22.87 -6.86 20.11
C LEU A 661 22.95 -7.05 18.61
N ILE A 662 21.82 -7.35 17.98
CA ILE A 662 21.74 -7.49 16.52
C ILE A 662 20.37 -7.01 16.03
N GLY A 663 20.38 -6.20 14.99
CA GLY A 663 19.16 -5.67 14.37
C GLY A 663 18.42 -6.72 13.53
N ALA A 664 17.10 -6.60 13.40
CA ALA A 664 16.31 -7.49 12.55
C ALA A 664 16.51 -7.23 11.05
N ALA A 665 16.77 -5.97 10.65
CA ALA A 665 17.24 -5.66 9.30
C ALA A 665 18.69 -6.11 9.12
N GLU A 666 19.55 -5.95 10.13
CA GLU A 666 20.94 -6.43 10.08
C GLU A 666 21.01 -7.95 9.83
N ILE A 667 20.16 -8.75 10.48
CA ILE A 667 20.02 -10.20 10.21
C ILE A 667 19.64 -10.44 8.74
N TRP A 668 18.61 -9.73 8.26
CA TRP A 668 18.14 -9.84 6.87
C TRP A 668 19.24 -9.52 5.86
N GLN A 669 19.98 -8.43 6.10
CA GLN A 669 21.07 -7.98 5.24
C GLN A 669 22.24 -8.97 5.25
N SER A 670 22.62 -9.46 6.43
CA SER A 670 23.75 -10.39 6.60
C SER A 670 23.47 -11.73 5.95
N LEU A 671 22.25 -12.28 6.10
CA LEU A 671 21.85 -13.54 5.47
C LEU A 671 21.71 -13.42 3.95
N SER A 672 21.18 -12.29 3.45
CA SER A 672 21.11 -12.01 2.02
C SER A 672 22.52 -11.93 1.39
N TYR A 673 23.45 -11.25 2.07
CA TYR A 673 24.85 -11.19 1.62
C TYR A 673 25.53 -12.56 1.65
N ALA A 674 25.38 -13.30 2.75
CA ALA A 674 26.00 -14.62 2.90
C ALA A 674 25.52 -15.63 1.84
N PHE A 675 24.25 -15.57 1.45
CA PHE A 675 23.70 -16.45 0.42
C PHE A 675 24.18 -16.09 -1.01
N THR A 676 24.58 -14.84 -1.22
CA THR A 676 24.90 -14.29 -2.56
C THR A 676 26.39 -14.09 -2.78
N ALA A 677 27.19 -14.25 -1.74
CA ALA A 677 28.62 -14.48 -1.82
C ALA A 677 28.85 -15.88 -2.40
N ALA A 678 29.71 -15.97 -3.42
CA ALA A 678 29.97 -17.16 -4.21
C ALA A 678 29.96 -18.46 -3.39
N SER A 679 29.10 -19.40 -3.80
CA SER A 679 29.14 -20.79 -3.37
C SER A 679 30.54 -21.35 -3.61
N CYS A 680 31.28 -21.69 -2.55
CA CYS A 680 32.51 -22.48 -2.68
C CYS A 680 32.14 -23.88 -3.19
N GLU A 681 32.08 -24.05 -4.51
CA GLU A 681 31.90 -25.36 -5.11
C GLU A 681 33.16 -26.21 -4.89
N GLY A 682 33.14 -27.07 -3.87
CA GLY A 682 34.13 -28.12 -3.66
C GLY A 682 35.54 -27.65 -3.26
N LYS A 683 35.82 -26.34 -3.26
CA LYS A 683 37.01 -25.78 -2.63
C LYS A 683 36.73 -25.61 -1.14
N THR A 684 37.66 -26.04 -0.29
CA THR A 684 37.65 -25.67 1.13
C THR A 684 37.64 -24.15 1.21
N CYS A 685 36.49 -23.54 1.50
CA CYS A 685 36.50 -22.15 1.97
C CYS A 685 37.44 -22.17 3.19
N LYS A 686 38.51 -21.37 3.19
CA LYS A 686 39.03 -20.92 4.48
C LYS A 686 37.82 -20.31 5.17
N SER A 687 37.52 -20.79 6.37
CA SER A 687 36.51 -20.30 7.32
C SER A 687 35.97 -18.92 6.91
N LEU A 688 34.64 -18.76 6.88
CA LEU A 688 33.98 -17.46 6.91
C LEU A 688 34.51 -16.69 8.13
N ASN A 689 35.69 -16.09 8.01
CA ASN A 689 36.27 -15.22 9.00
C ASN A 689 35.47 -13.94 8.86
N GLY A 690 34.31 -13.93 9.52
CA GLY A 690 33.40 -12.81 9.56
C GLY A 690 34.12 -11.54 10.00
N LEU A 691 33.54 -10.40 9.60
CA LEU A 691 33.76 -9.05 10.13
C LEU A 691 34.99 -8.91 11.06
N GLN A 692 36.09 -8.42 10.50
CA GLN A 692 37.31 -8.13 11.24
C GLN A 692 37.15 -6.85 12.05
N SER A 693 37.35 -6.94 13.37
CA SER A 693 37.43 -5.78 14.27
C SER A 693 38.79 -5.74 14.94
N ILE A 694 39.37 -4.55 15.07
CA ILE A 694 40.68 -4.34 15.70
C ILE A 694 40.45 -3.83 17.12
N LEU A 695 40.90 -4.59 18.12
CA LEU A 695 40.92 -4.12 19.51
C LEU A 695 42.23 -3.37 19.76
N VAL A 696 42.13 -2.10 20.15
CA VAL A 696 43.27 -1.27 20.54
C VAL A 696 43.28 -1.13 22.06
N LYS A 697 44.31 -1.68 22.72
CA LYS A 697 44.51 -1.52 24.18
C LYS A 697 45.36 -0.28 24.45
N GLY A 698 44.77 0.72 25.12
CA GLY A 698 45.47 1.85 25.74
C GLY A 698 45.25 1.85 27.26
N GLU A 699 46.17 2.43 28.02
CA GLU A 699 46.03 2.59 29.47
C GLU A 699 45.04 3.72 29.78
N GLY A 700 43.75 3.37 29.87
CA GLY A 700 42.66 4.26 30.24
C GLY A 700 41.32 3.60 29.92
N MET A 701 40.36 3.66 30.83
CA MET A 701 39.02 3.12 30.65
C MET A 701 38.32 3.84 29.49
N ASP A 702 38.37 3.26 28.28
CA ASP A 702 37.35 3.31 27.23
C ASP A 702 37.85 2.50 26.02
N CYS A 703 37.10 1.46 25.63
CA CYS A 703 37.38 0.67 24.42
C CYS A 703 36.61 1.28 23.25
N SER A 704 37.30 1.84 22.27
CA SER A 704 36.72 2.28 21.00
C SER A 704 36.78 1.18 19.93
N PHE A 705 35.70 1.08 19.13
CA PHE A 705 35.54 0.10 18.06
C PHE A 705 35.69 0.77 16.69
N THR A 706 36.48 0.19 15.80
CA THR A 706 36.58 0.58 14.39
C THR A 706 36.32 -0.63 13.48
N THR A 707 35.43 -0.46 12.51
CA THR A 707 35.17 -1.41 11.42
C THR A 707 35.85 -0.91 10.14
N SER A 708 36.75 -1.70 9.57
CA SER A 708 37.27 -1.47 8.21
C SER A 708 37.14 -2.75 7.41
N SER A 709 36.39 -2.71 6.31
CA SER A 709 36.41 -3.76 5.29
C SER A 709 37.70 -3.65 4.49
N SER A 710 38.65 -4.57 4.72
CA SER A 710 39.79 -4.74 3.81
C SER A 710 39.55 -5.95 2.92
N ASP A 711 39.19 -5.69 1.67
CA ASP A 711 39.08 -6.68 0.61
C ASP A 711 40.47 -7.21 0.24
N THR A 712 40.77 -8.45 0.60
CA THR A 712 41.82 -9.22 -0.08
C THR A 712 41.37 -10.68 -0.22
N TRP A 713 40.96 -11.03 -1.44
CA TRP A 713 40.57 -12.39 -1.83
C TRP A 713 41.76 -13.06 -2.51
N GLY A 714 42.24 -14.17 -1.96
CA GLY A 714 43.29 -15.01 -2.56
C GLY A 714 42.82 -16.46 -2.62
N CYS A 715 42.72 -17.02 -3.82
CA CYS A 715 42.51 -18.44 -4.05
C CYS A 715 43.88 -19.09 -4.32
N ASP A 716 44.26 -20.11 -3.54
CA ASP A 716 45.34 -21.01 -3.92
C ASP A 716 44.77 -22.11 -4.85
N GLU A 717 45.54 -22.51 -5.87
CA GLU A 717 45.18 -23.52 -6.88
C GLU A 717 45.00 -24.94 -6.32
#